data_AF-A0A1F8H3S0-F1
#
_entry.id   AF-A0A1F8H3S0-F1
#
_cell.length_a   1.000
_cell.length_b   1.000
_cell.length_c   1.000
_cell.angle_alpha   90.00
_cell.angle_beta   90.00
_cell.angle_gamma   90.00
#
_symmetry.space_group_name_H-M   'P 1'
#
loop_
_entity.id
_entity.type
_entity.pdbx_description
1 polymer ?
#
loop_
_entity_poly.entity_id
_entity_poly.type
_entity_poly.pdbx_seq_one_letter_code
_entity_poly.pdbx_strand_id
1 'polypeptide(L)'
;MASPGNALATVTVVATDAAKPVFLSAQTKTTTRIDTTWSENINGTTVNDSGTEFTVTGFAVSAADDNSDNVVELTVATMPTDATPDVTFTNTGTFTDLAGNQAVTPTTRTATDGTAPTLSAVHIQSNNANTAFAKVGDTIIVSFTSSETISTPTVTIAGHASVTPTASHPGADDWQATYVMVSGDTEGLVTFSIAFSDTVGNPGVAVSTVGDVSSVTFDKTNPLVAITTPAVDSVTTVNNVTGVFVVSDTNAVTCAYTVTVDHVGSAAIACAGASITALTDGRRVLALTATDAAGNFTTTNSSFVVNLDTNLTVGSGKDFTTIQAAVNGATTGDDITIDTGAYPEAVTIASKDLDLIGSGGAVTATSFTLASTTVSGSTDVTAPTVQVNASAKITDGVLLSSSVLNIGSGTFTDNFTIDKDLTVTCGVGGGTTTQTKGIVITANGVTVNNCTFSGNIAGDAFINLDSDTAHSGISLTNNTFSGAITTWHLIRAGGNKTDLTITGNTFTGSTSGTDNAMILLGVAGDNIDVSNNSFSSFPSTYGFVAIQQNASGGARTTDLTIDSNTFDYTGYANGSGSEAISVRYASHVVVTNNILTGSASATTYEAGITLASVNSTGGQSVISGNTVDGFSRGIRIQRWASGDGNSDDIEITNNAVTDGVVLTGSESSTGVGLFLAGVTNLFVDENTVTGHTNAGVYIPATVSDGGANTITNMIIGGSTASFNDFSSNTDGMDNFTTTTASAQYNWWGSSTGPNHSPENIPGVGSSVSDYVDYSPWCTNSSCTTFGSSDPIDHFDIDPSAGSAIVNVLITLTVTAKDSADITRVNDTSVVSMAADHGASLGTLLLTLISGTRDTTVTNSVTGTVNVSGIKVGGSATGSTSVSFTSSDPDAPTIISHSPADDATDVAVTTVPYITFSEALKASTVNSTNIQLKKYSDNSNVSATVSLVEGGTRVNITPDSSLANNTQYYFAVSTSVQDEAGNALVTALDVGSRDSHEFTTVAIEPVVVDEIVAESSTATADDTYINGWHYIYRITVNTDETDLSVKFTDWDNADTTDTIAANGNMRVLFNSVTANGLGAVVGLTDSDIEDGFGDVDSYAIGNDYTDQSPSVIDISGLDTSSVRDGRQVQFDVYTKLPVTTVPGFYTTTYGIQVN
;
A
#
# COMPACT_ATOMS: atom_id res chain seq x y z
N MET A 1 -110.20 -38.71 70.00
CA MET A 1 -111.58 -38.37 70.43
C MET A 1 -112.51 -39.51 70.05
N ALA A 2 -113.38 -39.90 70.99
CA ALA A 2 -114.63 -40.69 70.88
C ALA A 2 -114.60 -42.23 70.59
N SER A 3 -114.58 -43.00 71.70
CA SER A 3 -115.45 -44.12 72.14
C SER A 3 -115.65 -45.45 71.35
N PRO A 4 -115.92 -46.57 72.06
CA PRO A 4 -115.30 -47.89 71.82
C PRO A 4 -116.26 -48.98 71.30
N GLY A 5 -115.72 -49.96 70.58
CA GLY A 5 -116.44 -51.19 70.25
C GLY A 5 -116.02 -51.84 68.93
N ASN A 6 -114.91 -52.58 68.95
CA ASN A 6 -114.66 -53.86 68.25
C ASN A 6 -113.15 -54.08 68.12
N ALA A 7 -112.70 -55.22 68.63
CA ALA A 7 -111.32 -55.69 68.51
C ALA A 7 -111.04 -56.01 67.03
N LEU A 8 -110.21 -55.17 66.39
CA LEU A 8 -109.49 -55.51 65.18
C LEU A 8 -108.11 -56.00 65.59
N ALA A 9 -107.81 -57.23 65.20
CA ALA A 9 -106.53 -57.89 65.47
C ALA A 9 -105.36 -57.03 65.00
N THR A 10 -104.34 -56.93 65.85
CA THR A 10 -103.00 -56.52 65.43
C THR A 10 -102.52 -57.55 64.39
N VAL A 11 -102.61 -57.20 63.11
CA VAL A 11 -101.94 -57.93 62.06
C VAL A 11 -100.47 -57.56 62.18
N THR A 12 -99.71 -58.41 62.84
CA THR A 12 -98.26 -58.48 62.61
C THR A 12 -98.11 -58.97 61.17
N VAL A 13 -97.94 -58.05 60.22
CA VAL A 13 -97.38 -58.41 58.92
C VAL A 13 -95.91 -58.67 59.20
N VAL A 14 -95.59 -59.92 59.54
CA VAL A 14 -94.23 -60.41 59.34
C VAL A 14 -94.06 -60.40 57.83
N ALA A 15 -93.26 -59.46 57.31
CA ALA A 15 -92.71 -59.66 55.98
C ALA A 15 -92.02 -61.02 56.04
N THR A 16 -92.63 -62.01 55.39
CA THR A 16 -92.08 -63.35 55.33
C THR A 16 -91.00 -63.26 54.27
N ASP A 17 -89.83 -62.78 54.68
CA ASP A 17 -88.64 -63.01 53.89
C ASP A 17 -88.38 -64.51 53.93
N ALA A 18 -88.50 -65.15 52.77
CA ALA A 18 -88.19 -66.56 52.58
C ALA A 18 -86.94 -66.73 51.73
N ALA A 19 -86.33 -65.62 51.28
CA ALA A 19 -85.01 -65.67 50.68
C ALA A 19 -84.01 -66.11 51.75
N LYS A 20 -83.00 -66.84 51.32
CA LYS A 20 -81.92 -67.28 52.19
C LYS A 20 -80.67 -66.56 51.71
N PRO A 21 -79.81 -66.07 52.61
CA PRO A 21 -78.55 -65.49 52.20
C PRO A 21 -77.75 -66.47 51.35
N VAL A 22 -77.41 -66.04 50.14
CA VAL A 22 -76.55 -66.75 49.21
C VAL A 22 -75.20 -66.04 49.19
N PHE A 23 -74.13 -66.81 49.37
CA PHE A 23 -72.78 -66.29 49.24
C PHE A 23 -72.48 -66.02 47.75
N LEU A 24 -72.39 -64.74 47.39
CA LEU A 24 -72.30 -64.31 45.99
C LEU A 24 -70.86 -64.22 45.51
N SER A 25 -69.99 -63.54 46.26
CA SER A 25 -68.61 -63.26 45.87
C SER A 25 -67.72 -63.03 47.07
N ALA A 26 -66.43 -63.29 46.92
CA ALA A 26 -65.39 -62.83 47.84
C ALA A 26 -64.42 -61.92 47.08
N GLN A 27 -63.84 -60.94 47.76
CA GLN A 27 -62.79 -60.09 47.22
C GLN A 27 -61.76 -59.77 48.31
N THR A 28 -60.46 -59.90 48.01
CA THR A 28 -59.41 -59.40 48.90
C THR A 28 -59.44 -57.86 48.94
N LYS A 29 -59.34 -57.26 50.12
CA LYS A 29 -59.33 -55.79 50.28
C LYS A 29 -57.98 -55.26 50.70
N THR A 30 -57.28 -56.03 51.51
CA THR A 30 -55.89 -55.81 51.92
C THR A 30 -55.23 -57.17 52.07
N THR A 31 -53.93 -57.18 52.32
CA THR A 31 -53.19 -58.42 52.62
C THR A 31 -53.70 -59.15 53.87
N THR A 32 -54.55 -58.55 54.71
CA THR A 32 -55.09 -59.21 55.91
C THR A 32 -56.61 -59.25 55.93
N ARG A 33 -57.28 -58.89 54.83
CA ARG A 33 -58.73 -58.71 54.81
C ARG A 33 -59.38 -59.23 53.53
N ILE A 34 -60.48 -59.97 53.68
CA ILE A 34 -61.35 -60.41 52.59
C ILE A 34 -62.79 -59.98 52.88
N ASP A 35 -63.42 -59.29 51.95
CA ASP A 35 -64.85 -58.99 52.02
C ASP A 35 -65.64 -60.09 51.31
N THR A 36 -66.64 -60.63 51.98
CA THR A 36 -67.61 -61.59 51.40
C THR A 36 -68.94 -60.89 51.19
N THR A 37 -69.49 -60.97 49.98
CA THR A 37 -70.77 -60.34 49.61
C THR A 37 -71.88 -61.36 49.54
N TRP A 38 -73.04 -60.97 50.04
CA TRP A 38 -74.22 -61.81 50.19
C TRP A 38 -75.42 -61.24 49.44
N SER A 39 -76.38 -62.10 49.09
CA SER A 39 -77.60 -61.69 48.36
C SER A 39 -78.50 -60.74 49.16
N GLU A 40 -78.29 -60.65 50.47
CA GLU A 40 -79.04 -59.83 51.43
C GLU A 40 -78.20 -59.57 52.70
N ASN A 41 -78.69 -58.69 53.58
CA ASN A 41 -78.04 -58.36 54.85
C ASN A 41 -77.95 -59.57 55.79
N ILE A 42 -76.76 -59.82 56.33
CA ILE A 42 -76.55 -60.81 57.38
C ILE A 42 -76.96 -60.20 58.72
N ASN A 43 -77.38 -61.04 59.67
CA ASN A 43 -77.54 -60.60 61.05
C ASN A 43 -76.17 -60.65 61.74
N GLY A 44 -75.55 -59.49 61.97
CA GLY A 44 -74.26 -59.36 62.65
C GLY A 44 -74.14 -60.09 63.99
N THR A 45 -75.26 -60.36 64.71
CA THR A 45 -75.23 -61.18 65.95
C THR A 45 -74.96 -62.68 65.72
N THR A 46 -75.04 -63.12 64.46
CA THR A 46 -74.83 -64.51 64.03
C THR A 46 -73.52 -64.74 63.31
N VAL A 47 -72.77 -63.67 63.05
CA VAL A 47 -71.36 -63.73 62.65
C VAL A 47 -70.54 -63.93 63.91
N ASN A 48 -69.70 -64.97 63.98
CA ASN A 48 -68.83 -65.10 65.14
C ASN A 48 -67.56 -64.27 64.92
N ASP A 49 -67.19 -63.48 65.93
CA ASP A 49 -65.99 -62.64 65.92
C ASP A 49 -64.68 -63.43 65.71
N SER A 50 -64.73 -64.77 65.71
CA SER A 50 -63.60 -65.66 65.42
C SER A 50 -63.50 -66.12 63.95
N GLY A 51 -64.49 -65.79 63.11
CA GLY A 51 -64.60 -66.18 61.70
C GLY A 51 -64.69 -67.68 61.40
N THR A 52 -65.05 -68.54 62.36
CA THR A 52 -65.02 -70.02 62.15
C THR A 52 -66.10 -70.54 61.19
N GLU A 53 -67.07 -69.71 60.80
CA GLU A 53 -68.01 -70.03 59.72
C GLU A 53 -67.36 -70.12 58.34
N PHE A 54 -66.16 -69.57 58.21
CA PHE A 54 -65.43 -69.45 56.96
C PHE A 54 -64.13 -70.25 57.03
N THR A 55 -63.79 -70.88 55.92
CA THR A 55 -62.46 -71.42 55.69
C THR A 55 -61.86 -70.73 54.47
N VAL A 56 -60.68 -70.15 54.65
CA VAL A 56 -59.93 -69.49 53.58
C VAL A 56 -58.73 -70.37 53.26
N THR A 57 -58.63 -70.81 52.01
CA THR A 57 -57.61 -71.78 51.61
C THR A 57 -56.21 -71.20 51.81
N GLY A 58 -55.40 -71.86 52.66
CA GLY A 58 -54.02 -71.46 52.94
C GLY A 58 -53.83 -70.37 54.01
N PHE A 59 -54.91 -69.73 54.48
CA PHE A 59 -54.83 -68.61 55.42
C PHE A 59 -55.77 -68.80 56.61
N ALA A 60 -55.25 -68.60 57.82
CA ALA A 60 -56.07 -68.69 59.02
C ALA A 60 -57.00 -67.47 59.11
N VAL A 61 -58.29 -67.69 59.33
CA VAL A 61 -59.27 -66.64 59.65
C VAL A 61 -59.20 -66.36 61.15
N SER A 62 -58.94 -65.10 61.51
CA SER A 62 -58.82 -64.67 62.90
C SER A 62 -60.04 -63.89 63.39
N ALA A 63 -60.83 -63.32 62.47
CA ALA A 63 -62.10 -62.67 62.79
C ALA A 63 -63.04 -62.62 61.58
N ALA A 64 -64.34 -62.47 61.84
CA ALA A 64 -65.34 -62.07 60.86
C ALA A 64 -66.25 -61.02 61.49
N ASP A 65 -66.55 -59.95 60.76
CA ASP A 65 -67.37 -58.82 61.24
C ASP A 65 -68.36 -58.36 60.16
N ASP A 66 -69.57 -57.99 60.58
CA ASP A 66 -70.63 -57.48 59.71
C ASP A 66 -70.56 -55.96 59.67
N ASN A 67 -69.62 -55.44 58.86
CA ASN A 67 -69.26 -54.03 58.86
C ASN A 67 -70.10 -53.16 57.91
N SER A 68 -70.91 -53.76 57.03
CA SER A 68 -71.75 -53.02 56.08
C SER A 68 -72.86 -53.87 55.48
N ASP A 69 -73.92 -53.23 54.98
CA ASP A 69 -75.03 -53.90 54.31
C ASP A 69 -74.53 -54.92 53.27
N ASN A 70 -75.00 -56.17 53.39
CA ASN A 70 -74.70 -57.34 52.57
C ASN A 70 -73.23 -57.81 52.56
N VAL A 71 -72.33 -57.31 53.41
CA VAL A 71 -70.91 -57.67 53.38
C VAL A 71 -70.39 -58.08 54.75
N VAL A 72 -69.79 -59.27 54.80
CA VAL A 72 -69.07 -59.76 55.98
C VAL A 72 -67.57 -59.70 55.69
N GLU A 73 -66.85 -58.95 56.53
CA GLU A 73 -65.42 -58.70 56.49
C GLU A 73 -64.68 -59.79 57.27
N LEU A 74 -63.79 -60.52 56.61
CA LEU A 74 -62.93 -61.52 57.22
C LEU A 74 -61.55 -60.93 57.46
N THR A 75 -61.06 -61.01 58.70
CA THR A 75 -59.65 -60.78 59.01
C THR A 75 -58.90 -62.11 58.90
N VAL A 76 -57.84 -62.14 58.09
CA VAL A 76 -57.04 -63.33 57.82
C VAL A 76 -55.56 -63.08 58.06
N ALA A 77 -54.78 -64.15 58.22
CA ALA A 77 -53.31 -64.07 58.23
C ALA A 77 -52.79 -63.40 56.94
N THR A 78 -51.67 -62.68 57.02
CA THR A 78 -51.11 -61.91 55.91
C THR A 78 -50.95 -62.76 54.64
N MET A 79 -51.60 -62.29 53.59
CA MET A 79 -51.63 -62.84 52.24
C MET A 79 -50.67 -62.04 51.33
N PRO A 80 -50.11 -62.66 50.28
CA PRO A 80 -49.55 -61.94 49.14
C PRO A 80 -50.57 -60.96 48.53
N THR A 81 -50.10 -59.93 47.83
CA THR A 81 -51.01 -58.94 47.23
C THR A 81 -51.84 -59.55 46.08
N ASP A 82 -51.34 -60.59 45.40
CA ASP A 82 -52.04 -61.34 44.32
C ASP A 82 -52.95 -62.47 44.83
N ALA A 83 -53.20 -62.55 46.13
CA ALA A 83 -53.88 -63.70 46.70
C ALA A 83 -55.34 -63.79 46.24
N THR A 84 -55.69 -64.92 45.62
CA THR A 84 -57.06 -65.26 45.19
C THR A 84 -57.55 -66.54 45.89
N PRO A 85 -57.58 -66.59 47.24
CA PRO A 85 -57.90 -67.82 47.94
C PRO A 85 -59.36 -68.22 47.75
N ASP A 86 -59.62 -69.51 47.72
CA ASP A 86 -60.99 -70.04 47.81
C ASP A 86 -61.51 -69.82 49.23
N VAL A 87 -62.59 -69.06 49.34
CA VAL A 87 -63.35 -68.84 50.56
C VAL A 87 -64.53 -69.81 50.55
N THR A 88 -64.60 -70.69 51.54
CA THR A 88 -65.72 -71.61 51.70
C THR A 88 -66.48 -71.28 52.96
N PHE A 89 -67.77 -71.02 52.78
CA PHE A 89 -68.70 -70.88 53.88
C PHE A 89 -69.25 -72.25 54.30
N THR A 90 -68.97 -72.66 55.53
CA THR A 90 -69.21 -74.03 56.04
C THR A 90 -70.18 -74.10 57.22
N ASN A 91 -70.86 -73.00 57.57
CA ASN A 91 -71.73 -72.98 58.76
C ASN A 91 -72.91 -73.96 58.66
N THR A 92 -73.03 -74.89 59.61
CA THR A 92 -74.10 -75.89 59.66
C THR A 92 -75.34 -75.47 60.48
N GLY A 93 -75.53 -74.18 60.77
CA GLY A 93 -76.87 -73.67 61.10
C GLY A 93 -77.01 -72.43 62.00
N THR A 94 -75.96 -71.63 62.23
CA THR A 94 -76.10 -70.40 63.05
C THR A 94 -76.11 -69.10 62.26
N PHE A 95 -75.56 -69.05 61.05
CA PHE A 95 -75.51 -67.84 60.21
C PHE A 95 -76.87 -67.55 59.57
N THR A 96 -77.46 -66.41 59.88
CA THR A 96 -78.77 -66.03 59.33
C THR A 96 -78.79 -64.60 58.82
N ASP A 97 -79.78 -64.27 57.99
CA ASP A 97 -80.18 -62.88 57.78
C ASP A 97 -80.84 -62.28 59.05
N LEU A 98 -81.25 -61.01 58.96
CA LEU A 98 -82.02 -60.30 59.99
C LEU A 98 -83.40 -60.91 60.27
N ALA A 99 -83.98 -61.65 59.31
CA ALA A 99 -85.27 -62.33 59.44
C ALA A 99 -85.16 -63.74 60.07
N GLY A 100 -83.93 -64.24 60.27
CA GLY A 100 -83.63 -65.56 60.82
C GLY A 100 -83.52 -66.69 59.79
N ASN A 101 -83.52 -66.41 58.49
CA ASN A 101 -83.33 -67.44 57.46
C ASN A 101 -81.86 -67.85 57.39
N GLN A 102 -81.61 -69.16 57.43
CA GLN A 102 -80.25 -69.70 57.40
C GLN A 102 -79.64 -69.60 56.00
N ALA A 103 -78.39 -69.13 55.95
CA ALA A 103 -77.59 -69.06 54.74
C ALA A 103 -77.37 -70.43 54.08
N VAL A 104 -77.18 -70.46 52.76
CA VAL A 104 -77.04 -71.71 51.98
C VAL A 104 -75.64 -72.31 52.11
N THR A 105 -75.53 -73.56 52.62
CA THR A 105 -74.25 -74.26 52.81
C THR A 105 -74.13 -75.65 52.14
N PRO A 106 -72.91 -76.10 51.78
CA PRO A 106 -71.67 -75.32 51.63
C PRO A 106 -71.57 -74.66 50.25
N THR A 107 -71.04 -73.43 50.22
CA THR A 107 -70.74 -72.71 48.97
C THR A 107 -69.30 -72.17 49.02
N THR A 108 -68.52 -72.49 47.99
CA THR A 108 -67.14 -71.99 47.80
C THR A 108 -67.14 -70.94 46.72
N ARG A 109 -66.50 -69.79 46.98
CA ARG A 109 -66.21 -68.73 46.00
C ARG A 109 -64.71 -68.45 46.01
N THR A 110 -64.10 -68.37 44.83
CA THR A 110 -62.73 -67.87 44.68
C THR A 110 -62.76 -66.36 44.89
N ALA A 111 -61.93 -65.85 45.81
CA ALA A 111 -61.82 -64.42 46.02
C ALA A 111 -61.23 -63.76 44.76
N THR A 112 -61.88 -62.73 44.24
CA THR A 112 -61.25 -61.85 43.25
C THR A 112 -60.19 -61.01 43.94
N ASP A 113 -59.11 -60.70 43.25
CA ASP A 113 -58.12 -59.78 43.77
C ASP A 113 -58.67 -58.34 43.81
N GLY A 114 -58.49 -57.68 44.94
CA GLY A 114 -58.76 -56.26 45.14
C GLY A 114 -57.68 -55.52 45.94
N THR A 115 -56.49 -56.13 46.11
CA THR A 115 -55.36 -55.50 46.81
C THR A 115 -54.44 -54.82 45.80
N ALA A 116 -54.10 -53.55 46.00
CA ALA A 116 -53.22 -52.84 45.07
C ALA A 116 -51.75 -53.32 45.17
N PRO A 117 -51.03 -53.41 44.05
CA PRO A 117 -49.61 -53.75 44.04
C PRO A 117 -48.74 -52.63 44.66
N THR A 118 -47.53 -52.98 45.09
CA THR A 118 -46.50 -52.02 45.57
C THR A 118 -45.17 -52.21 44.85
N LEU A 119 -44.31 -51.17 44.82
CA LEU A 119 -42.95 -51.25 44.28
C LEU A 119 -41.90 -51.16 45.38
N SER A 120 -40.78 -51.86 45.20
CA SER A 120 -39.59 -51.82 46.04
C SER A 120 -38.33 -51.84 45.17
N ALA A 121 -37.15 -51.63 45.78
CA ALA A 121 -35.85 -51.60 45.08
C ALA A 121 -35.79 -50.63 43.88
N VAL A 122 -36.46 -49.48 43.98
CA VAL A 122 -36.43 -48.46 42.93
C VAL A 122 -35.06 -47.79 42.89
N HIS A 123 -34.35 -47.91 41.77
CA HIS A 123 -32.98 -47.42 41.57
C HIS A 123 -32.86 -46.71 40.22
N ILE A 124 -32.02 -45.66 40.15
CA ILE A 124 -31.71 -44.94 38.90
C ILE A 124 -30.21 -44.82 38.68
N GLN A 125 -29.75 -45.09 37.46
CA GLN A 125 -28.35 -44.90 37.06
C GLN A 125 -28.27 -44.54 35.57
N SER A 126 -27.11 -44.07 35.11
CA SER A 126 -26.79 -43.96 33.68
C SER A 126 -25.78 -45.03 33.25
N ASN A 127 -25.54 -45.14 31.93
CA ASN A 127 -24.43 -45.90 31.36
C ASN A 127 -23.13 -45.07 31.20
N ASN A 128 -23.10 -43.83 31.70
CA ASN A 128 -21.91 -43.00 31.67
C ASN A 128 -20.79 -43.61 32.53
N ALA A 129 -19.54 -43.26 32.24
CA ALA A 129 -18.40 -43.66 33.07
C ALA A 129 -18.57 -43.25 34.55
N ASN A 130 -19.19 -42.09 34.78
CA ASN A 130 -19.71 -41.67 36.06
C ASN A 130 -21.23 -41.87 36.08
N THR A 131 -21.71 -42.97 36.66
CA THR A 131 -23.11 -43.40 36.60
C THR A 131 -24.11 -42.43 37.25
N ALA A 132 -23.63 -41.44 38.01
CA ALA A 132 -24.43 -40.37 38.59
C ALA A 132 -24.66 -39.18 37.63
N PHE A 133 -24.05 -39.19 36.45
CA PHE A 133 -24.19 -38.17 35.42
C PHE A 133 -24.59 -38.79 34.09
N ALA A 134 -25.23 -38.02 33.22
CA ALA A 134 -25.50 -38.41 31.85
C ALA A 134 -25.27 -37.20 30.94
N LYS A 135 -24.80 -37.44 29.72
CA LYS A 135 -24.77 -36.46 28.63
C LYS A 135 -25.58 -36.96 27.44
N VAL A 136 -25.65 -36.17 26.37
CA VAL A 136 -26.38 -36.54 25.15
C VAL A 136 -25.85 -37.88 24.60
N GLY A 137 -26.75 -38.82 24.35
CA GLY A 137 -26.44 -40.19 23.91
C GLY A 137 -26.28 -41.21 25.05
N ASP A 138 -26.15 -40.77 26.30
CA ASP A 138 -26.15 -41.68 27.44
C ASP A 138 -27.57 -42.18 27.73
N THR A 139 -27.65 -43.42 28.22
CA THR A 139 -28.90 -44.09 28.56
C THR A 139 -29.11 -44.05 30.06
N ILE A 140 -30.22 -43.45 30.49
CA ILE A 140 -30.76 -43.55 31.84
C ILE A 140 -31.46 -44.89 32.00
N ILE A 141 -31.26 -45.54 33.14
CA ILE A 141 -31.79 -46.85 33.48
C ILE A 141 -32.49 -46.72 34.83
N VAL A 142 -33.80 -46.98 34.86
CA VAL A 142 -34.60 -47.08 36.09
C VAL A 142 -35.01 -48.53 36.29
N SER A 143 -34.65 -49.13 37.44
CA SER A 143 -35.01 -50.50 37.80
C SER A 143 -35.89 -50.54 39.04
N PHE A 144 -36.82 -51.51 39.11
CA PHE A 144 -37.71 -51.69 40.26
C PHE A 144 -38.31 -53.10 40.32
N THR A 145 -38.77 -53.49 41.51
CA THR A 145 -39.44 -54.78 41.79
C THR A 145 -40.89 -54.55 42.20
N SER A 146 -41.85 -55.25 41.60
CA SER A 146 -43.26 -55.22 42.02
C SER A 146 -43.57 -56.32 43.05
N SER A 147 -44.53 -56.09 43.95
CA SER A 147 -44.94 -57.09 44.95
C SER A 147 -45.68 -58.29 44.35
N GLU A 148 -46.09 -58.19 43.09
CA GLU A 148 -46.82 -59.20 42.33
C GLU A 148 -46.69 -58.99 40.81
N THR A 149 -47.36 -59.82 40.01
CA THR A 149 -47.43 -59.66 38.55
C THR A 149 -48.31 -58.47 38.17
N ILE A 150 -47.71 -57.46 37.54
CA ILE A 150 -48.40 -56.24 37.10
C ILE A 150 -48.61 -56.19 35.58
N SER A 151 -49.60 -55.41 35.15
CA SER A 151 -49.69 -54.97 33.75
C SER A 151 -48.48 -54.11 33.40
N THR A 152 -48.11 -54.00 32.12
CA THR A 152 -46.96 -53.19 31.68
C THR A 152 -47.04 -51.78 32.27
N PRO A 153 -46.10 -51.37 33.15
CA PRO A 153 -46.16 -50.08 33.79
C PRO A 153 -45.93 -48.95 32.80
N THR A 154 -46.49 -47.78 33.09
CA THR A 154 -46.18 -46.55 32.35
C THR A 154 -45.08 -45.82 33.10
N VAL A 155 -43.91 -45.69 32.48
CA VAL A 155 -42.75 -45.02 33.06
C VAL A 155 -42.45 -43.75 32.29
N THR A 156 -42.26 -42.66 33.01
CA THR A 156 -41.68 -41.43 32.47
C THR A 156 -40.27 -41.23 32.99
N ILE A 157 -39.35 -40.82 32.12
CA ILE A 157 -37.97 -40.43 32.48
C ILE A 157 -37.71 -39.09 31.81
N ALA A 158 -37.16 -38.13 32.55
CA ALA A 158 -36.93 -36.76 32.08
C ALA A 158 -38.20 -36.08 31.52
N GLY A 159 -39.39 -36.47 32.01
CA GLY A 159 -40.69 -35.95 31.54
C GLY A 159 -41.24 -36.62 30.27
N HIS A 160 -40.50 -37.53 29.63
CA HIS A 160 -40.94 -38.23 28.42
C HIS A 160 -41.83 -39.42 28.74
N ALA A 161 -42.99 -39.50 28.08
CA ALA A 161 -44.05 -40.47 28.40
C ALA A 161 -43.91 -41.85 27.75
N SER A 162 -42.82 -42.12 27.03
CA SER A 162 -42.68 -43.32 26.20
C SER A 162 -41.40 -44.11 26.48
N VAL A 163 -41.20 -44.47 27.75
CA VAL A 163 -40.19 -45.47 28.10
C VAL A 163 -40.88 -46.81 28.23
N THR A 164 -40.72 -47.70 27.26
CA THR A 164 -41.31 -49.05 27.32
C THR A 164 -40.50 -49.90 28.30
N PRO A 165 -41.03 -50.27 29.47
CA PRO A 165 -40.28 -51.06 30.41
C PRO A 165 -40.25 -52.52 29.92
N THR A 166 -39.05 -53.10 29.86
CA THR A 166 -38.87 -54.50 29.48
C THR A 166 -38.93 -55.37 30.73
N ALA A 167 -39.81 -56.36 30.72
CA ALA A 167 -39.81 -57.42 31.73
C ALA A 167 -38.62 -58.35 31.44
N SER A 168 -37.62 -58.38 32.32
CA SER A 168 -36.56 -59.38 32.21
C SER A 168 -36.03 -59.85 33.57
N HIS A 169 -36.30 -61.14 33.82
CA HIS A 169 -35.66 -62.10 34.73
C HIS A 169 -36.30 -62.35 36.12
N PRO A 170 -36.48 -63.62 36.54
CA PRO A 170 -37.08 -63.94 37.83
C PRO A 170 -36.03 -63.81 38.95
N GLY A 171 -36.25 -62.88 39.88
CA GLY A 171 -35.51 -62.76 41.14
C GLY A 171 -34.83 -61.41 41.34
N ALA A 172 -35.54 -60.48 41.98
CA ALA A 172 -35.17 -59.11 42.33
C ALA A 172 -34.85 -58.20 41.11
N ASP A 173 -35.68 -57.17 40.91
CA ASP A 173 -35.71 -56.16 39.84
C ASP A 173 -36.44 -56.55 38.54
N ASP A 174 -37.72 -56.91 38.68
CA ASP A 174 -38.57 -57.46 37.61
C ASP A 174 -38.79 -56.51 36.40
N TRP A 175 -38.50 -55.22 36.53
CA TRP A 175 -38.72 -54.23 35.48
C TRP A 175 -37.55 -53.26 35.30
N GLN A 176 -37.22 -53.00 34.04
CA GLN A 176 -36.27 -51.96 33.66
C GLN A 176 -36.87 -51.04 32.60
N ALA A 177 -36.75 -49.74 32.83
CA ALA A 177 -37.11 -48.67 31.90
C ALA A 177 -35.85 -47.92 31.48
N THR A 178 -35.65 -47.73 30.17
CA THR A 178 -34.45 -47.05 29.65
C THR A 178 -34.78 -45.88 28.74
N TYR A 179 -34.04 -44.77 28.89
CA TYR A 179 -34.22 -43.59 28.06
C TYR A 179 -32.87 -43.03 27.65
N VAL A 180 -32.66 -42.81 26.35
CA VAL A 180 -31.44 -42.18 25.82
C VAL A 180 -31.63 -40.67 25.85
N MET A 181 -30.76 -39.97 26.58
CA MET A 181 -30.81 -38.51 26.68
C MET A 181 -30.47 -37.87 25.33
N VAL A 182 -31.24 -36.85 24.94
CA VAL A 182 -31.07 -36.09 23.70
C VAL A 182 -30.82 -34.61 24.00
N SER A 183 -30.37 -33.84 22.99
CA SER A 183 -30.08 -32.40 23.16
C SER A 183 -31.29 -31.56 23.59
N GLY A 184 -32.51 -31.99 23.22
CA GLY A 184 -33.77 -31.34 23.58
C GLY A 184 -34.19 -31.54 25.05
N ASP A 185 -33.54 -32.45 25.78
CA ASP A 185 -33.88 -32.67 27.19
C ASP A 185 -33.41 -31.52 28.08
N THR A 186 -34.18 -31.27 29.14
CA THR A 186 -33.85 -30.24 30.14
C THR A 186 -32.67 -30.70 30.99
N GLU A 187 -31.63 -29.87 31.05
CA GLU A 187 -30.46 -30.08 31.90
C GLU A 187 -30.82 -30.03 33.39
N GLY A 188 -30.13 -30.83 34.20
CA GLY A 188 -30.33 -30.91 35.65
C GLY A 188 -30.72 -32.31 36.14
N LEU A 189 -31.28 -32.38 37.35
CA LEU A 189 -31.65 -33.66 37.97
C LEU A 189 -32.70 -34.40 37.13
N VAL A 190 -32.39 -35.63 36.73
CA VAL A 190 -33.32 -36.47 35.96
C VAL A 190 -34.42 -36.96 36.88
N THR A 191 -35.66 -36.57 36.57
CA THR A 191 -36.86 -37.03 37.29
C THR A 191 -37.51 -38.20 36.57
N PHE A 192 -38.22 -39.05 37.32
CA PHE A 192 -38.98 -40.17 36.75
C PHE A 192 -40.31 -40.36 37.48
N SER A 193 -41.26 -41.03 36.84
CA SER A 193 -42.51 -41.47 37.46
C SER A 193 -42.90 -42.85 36.96
N ILE A 194 -43.34 -43.71 37.86
CA ILE A 194 -43.78 -45.08 37.55
C ILE A 194 -45.24 -45.21 37.98
N ALA A 195 -46.15 -45.35 37.00
CA ALA A 195 -47.55 -45.67 37.22
C ALA A 195 -47.81 -47.14 36.83
N PHE A 196 -48.49 -47.90 37.68
CA PHE A 196 -48.64 -49.34 37.54
C PHE A 196 -49.96 -49.84 38.14
N SER A 197 -50.47 -50.96 37.62
CA SER A 197 -51.63 -51.67 38.14
C SER A 197 -51.40 -53.17 37.99
N ASP A 198 -52.08 -53.99 38.78
CA ASP A 198 -52.05 -55.43 38.58
C ASP A 198 -52.74 -55.84 37.25
N THR A 199 -52.87 -57.15 37.03
CA THR A 199 -53.53 -57.71 35.83
C THR A 199 -55.06 -57.68 35.86
N VAL A 200 -55.66 -57.40 37.03
CA VAL A 200 -57.11 -57.30 37.26
C VAL A 200 -57.58 -55.84 37.24
N GLY A 201 -56.65 -54.89 37.31
CA GLY A 201 -56.87 -53.45 37.19
C GLY A 201 -56.82 -52.67 38.50
N ASN A 202 -56.35 -53.23 39.62
CA ASN A 202 -56.20 -52.42 40.84
C ASN A 202 -54.95 -51.51 40.71
N PRO A 203 -55.10 -50.18 40.83
CA PRO A 203 -53.99 -49.25 40.64
C PRO A 203 -53.08 -49.18 41.86
N GLY A 204 -51.77 -49.29 41.64
CA GLY A 204 -50.76 -48.98 42.65
C GLY A 204 -50.56 -47.47 42.85
N VAL A 205 -49.89 -47.09 43.93
CA VAL A 205 -49.51 -45.69 44.18
C VAL A 205 -48.29 -45.36 43.33
N ALA A 206 -48.38 -44.34 42.47
CA ALA A 206 -47.28 -43.95 41.58
C ALA A 206 -46.01 -43.59 42.37
N VAL A 207 -44.85 -44.03 41.88
CA VAL A 207 -43.55 -43.82 42.53
C VAL A 207 -42.68 -42.88 41.70
N SER A 208 -42.09 -41.88 42.36
CA SER A 208 -41.21 -40.88 41.73
C SER A 208 -39.94 -40.62 42.55
N THR A 209 -39.62 -41.51 43.50
CA THR A 209 -38.45 -41.42 44.37
C THR A 209 -37.77 -42.78 44.42
N VAL A 210 -36.45 -42.79 44.58
CA VAL A 210 -35.67 -44.01 44.75
C VAL A 210 -35.76 -44.55 46.18
N GLY A 211 -35.48 -45.85 46.34
CA GLY A 211 -35.38 -46.50 47.66
C GLY A 211 -33.99 -46.40 48.31
N ASP A 212 -33.02 -45.84 47.60
CA ASP A 212 -31.62 -45.72 48.00
C ASP A 212 -31.07 -44.29 47.83
N VAL A 213 -29.75 -44.12 47.66
CA VAL A 213 -29.09 -42.81 47.47
C VAL A 213 -28.77 -42.50 46.00
N SER A 214 -29.32 -43.27 45.06
CA SER A 214 -29.04 -43.11 43.65
C SER A 214 -29.68 -41.85 43.06
N SER A 215 -28.97 -41.20 42.14
CA SER A 215 -29.44 -40.01 41.44
C SER A 215 -28.65 -39.85 40.14
N VAL A 216 -29.28 -39.32 39.10
CA VAL A 216 -28.60 -38.97 37.85
C VAL A 216 -28.85 -37.50 37.52
N THR A 217 -27.79 -36.76 37.27
CA THR A 217 -27.84 -35.39 36.75
C THR A 217 -27.51 -35.41 35.26
N PHE A 218 -28.42 -34.93 34.43
CA PHE A 218 -28.15 -34.72 33.02
C PHE A 218 -27.42 -33.40 32.84
N ASP A 219 -26.26 -33.45 32.21
CA ASP A 219 -25.41 -32.31 31.91
C ASP A 219 -25.01 -32.39 30.44
N LYS A 220 -25.48 -31.43 29.66
CA LYS A 220 -25.19 -31.31 28.22
C LYS A 220 -24.33 -30.09 27.92
N THR A 221 -23.96 -29.32 28.93
CA THR A 221 -23.21 -28.08 28.76
C THR A 221 -21.73 -28.41 28.75
N ASN A 222 -21.03 -27.98 27.70
CA ASN A 222 -19.57 -28.11 27.68
C ASN A 222 -18.94 -27.10 28.67
N PRO A 223 -17.83 -27.44 29.33
CA PRO A 223 -17.11 -26.50 30.18
C PRO A 223 -16.57 -25.32 29.37
N LEU A 224 -16.60 -24.12 29.94
CA LEU A 224 -16.02 -22.92 29.32
C LEU A 224 -14.50 -22.91 29.53
N VAL A 225 -13.74 -22.72 28.45
CA VAL A 225 -12.26 -22.70 28.47
C VAL A 225 -11.73 -21.48 27.74
N ALA A 226 -10.95 -20.65 28.44
CA ALA A 226 -10.22 -19.53 27.87
C ALA A 226 -8.74 -19.55 28.28
N ILE A 227 -7.85 -19.41 27.29
CA ILE A 227 -6.40 -19.26 27.52
C ILE A 227 -6.07 -17.76 27.49
N THR A 228 -5.68 -17.19 28.63
CA THR A 228 -5.25 -15.78 28.71
C THR A 228 -3.73 -15.62 28.59
N THR A 229 -2.99 -16.63 29.08
CA THR A 229 -1.53 -16.73 28.95
C THR A 229 -1.15 -18.16 28.54
N PRO A 230 -0.34 -18.34 27.47
CA PRO A 230 0.23 -17.31 26.61
C PRO A 230 -0.84 -16.74 25.65
N ALA A 231 -0.76 -15.44 25.37
CA ALA A 231 -1.61 -14.81 24.36
C ALA A 231 -1.20 -15.30 22.96
N VAL A 232 -2.14 -15.25 22.02
CA VAL A 232 -1.87 -15.61 20.63
C VAL A 232 -0.72 -14.75 20.08
N ASP A 233 0.26 -15.40 19.45
CA ASP A 233 1.48 -14.84 18.89
C ASP A 233 2.38 -14.08 19.87
N SER A 234 2.19 -14.29 21.18
CA SER A 234 3.11 -13.77 22.19
C SER A 234 4.47 -14.47 22.13
N VAL A 235 5.53 -13.74 22.47
CA VAL A 235 6.89 -14.26 22.60
C VAL A 235 7.25 -14.38 24.09
N THR A 236 7.80 -15.52 24.50
CA THR A 236 8.37 -15.72 25.83
C THR A 236 9.85 -16.02 25.74
N THR A 237 10.67 -15.38 26.58
CA THR A 237 12.13 -15.59 26.65
C THR A 237 12.54 -16.64 27.68
N VAL A 238 11.56 -17.26 28.33
CA VAL A 238 11.76 -18.30 29.33
C VAL A 238 11.13 -19.60 28.86
N ASN A 239 11.72 -20.72 29.26
CA ASN A 239 11.32 -22.08 28.87
C ASN A 239 10.08 -22.61 29.62
N ASN A 240 9.24 -21.71 30.13
CA ASN A 240 8.03 -22.02 30.84
C ASN A 240 6.93 -20.99 30.57
N VAL A 241 5.68 -21.43 30.63
CA VAL A 241 4.52 -20.55 30.60
C VAL A 241 3.67 -20.86 31.82
N THR A 242 3.44 -19.84 32.65
CA THR A 242 2.54 -19.94 33.79
C THR A 242 1.14 -19.54 33.34
N GLY A 243 0.24 -20.53 33.33
CA GLY A 243 -1.09 -20.41 32.77
C GLY A 243 -2.11 -20.02 33.83
N VAL A 244 -2.59 -18.78 33.72
CA VAL A 244 -3.84 -18.29 34.30
C VAL A 244 -4.94 -18.54 33.25
N PHE A 245 -5.20 -19.80 32.93
CA PHE A 245 -6.36 -20.15 32.10
C PHE A 245 -7.62 -20.07 32.96
N VAL A 246 -8.72 -19.67 32.33
CA VAL A 246 -10.04 -19.61 32.97
C VAL A 246 -10.82 -20.81 32.51
N VAL A 247 -11.04 -21.74 33.43
CA VAL A 247 -11.92 -22.89 33.23
C VAL A 247 -13.06 -22.74 34.20
N SER A 248 -14.29 -22.75 33.70
CA SER A 248 -15.48 -22.68 34.53
C SER A 248 -16.55 -23.63 34.04
N ASP A 249 -17.18 -24.29 35.00
CA ASP A 249 -18.33 -25.14 34.82
C ASP A 249 -19.19 -25.08 36.10
N THR A 250 -20.44 -25.51 36.03
CA THR A 250 -21.28 -25.67 37.22
C THR A 250 -20.87 -26.88 38.07
N ASN A 251 -20.23 -27.87 37.44
CA ASN A 251 -19.74 -29.10 38.02
C ASN A 251 -18.20 -29.11 38.15
N ALA A 252 -17.65 -30.16 38.77
CA ALA A 252 -16.20 -30.31 38.89
C ALA A 252 -15.56 -30.63 37.54
N VAL A 253 -14.40 -30.01 37.25
CA VAL A 253 -13.71 -30.12 35.96
C VAL A 253 -12.31 -30.69 36.15
N THR A 254 -11.88 -31.50 35.18
CA THR A 254 -10.50 -31.97 35.04
C THR A 254 -9.87 -31.37 33.79
N CYS A 255 -8.58 -31.02 33.87
CA CYS A 255 -7.88 -30.37 32.76
C CYS A 255 -6.68 -31.19 32.31
N ALA A 256 -6.47 -31.23 31.01
CA ALA A 256 -5.30 -31.82 30.38
C ALA A 256 -4.80 -30.90 29.27
N TYR A 257 -3.52 -31.00 28.94
CA TYR A 257 -2.92 -30.19 27.89
C TYR A 257 -2.00 -31.01 26.98
N THR A 258 -1.79 -30.48 25.78
CA THR A 258 -0.67 -30.85 24.92
C THR A 258 0.04 -29.59 24.43
N VAL A 259 1.32 -29.71 24.16
CA VAL A 259 2.11 -28.68 23.47
C VAL A 259 2.80 -29.35 22.29
N THR A 260 2.64 -28.80 21.09
CA THR A 260 3.34 -29.29 19.90
C THR A 260 4.83 -29.42 20.18
N VAL A 261 5.45 -30.52 19.74
CA VAL A 261 6.87 -30.87 19.93
C VAL A 261 7.24 -31.24 21.38
N ASP A 262 6.89 -30.44 22.38
CA ASP A 262 7.40 -30.61 23.76
C ASP A 262 6.56 -31.58 24.63
N HIS A 263 5.23 -31.50 24.52
CA HIS A 263 4.29 -32.26 25.35
C HIS A 263 3.20 -32.88 24.48
N VAL A 264 3.59 -33.77 23.57
CA VAL A 264 2.70 -34.37 22.57
C VAL A 264 1.70 -35.39 23.15
N GLY A 265 1.97 -35.91 24.35
CA GLY A 265 1.05 -36.77 25.08
C GLY A 265 0.17 -35.95 26.02
N SER A 266 -1.15 -36.18 25.98
CA SER A 266 -2.11 -35.51 26.86
C SER A 266 -1.72 -35.70 28.33
N ALA A 267 -1.32 -34.60 28.99
CA ALA A 267 -0.86 -34.59 30.38
C ALA A 267 -1.86 -33.85 31.27
N ALA A 268 -2.15 -34.40 32.45
CA ALA A 268 -3.03 -33.76 33.43
C ALA A 268 -2.42 -32.47 33.98
N ILE A 269 -3.24 -31.45 34.18
CA ILE A 269 -2.84 -30.15 34.73
C ILE A 269 -3.93 -29.60 35.65
N ALA A 270 -3.55 -28.84 36.67
CA ALA A 270 -4.54 -28.15 37.51
C ALA A 270 -5.28 -27.11 36.67
N CYS A 271 -6.61 -27.04 36.76
CA CYS A 271 -7.47 -26.15 35.98
C CYS A 271 -7.31 -24.64 36.26
N ALA A 272 -6.40 -24.26 37.17
CA ALA A 272 -5.97 -22.88 37.38
C ALA A 272 -4.57 -22.82 38.01
N GLY A 273 -3.77 -21.84 37.62
CA GLY A 273 -2.52 -21.46 38.31
C GLY A 273 -1.35 -22.44 38.14
N ALA A 274 -1.40 -23.33 37.15
CA ALA A 274 -0.32 -24.26 36.86
C ALA A 274 0.69 -23.68 35.85
N SER A 275 1.95 -24.12 35.96
CA SER A 275 3.00 -23.78 35.00
C SER A 275 3.33 -24.97 34.10
N ILE A 276 3.43 -24.71 32.81
CA ILE A 276 3.99 -25.62 31.82
C ILE A 276 5.47 -25.28 31.69
N THR A 277 6.36 -26.26 31.78
CA THR A 277 7.83 -26.06 31.84
C THR A 277 8.51 -26.93 30.79
N ALA A 278 9.83 -26.77 30.62
CA ALA A 278 10.62 -27.55 29.65
C ALA A 278 10.16 -27.36 28.19
N LEU A 279 9.75 -26.14 27.86
CA LEU A 279 9.46 -25.77 26.48
C LEU A 279 10.76 -25.54 25.72
N THR A 280 10.87 -26.10 24.52
CA THR A 280 12.01 -25.87 23.64
C THR A 280 11.74 -24.65 22.75
N ASP A 281 12.81 -24.17 22.09
CA ASP A 281 12.80 -22.97 21.28
C ASP A 281 11.93 -23.09 20.00
N GLY A 282 11.26 -22.00 19.65
CA GLY A 282 10.44 -21.81 18.46
C GLY A 282 8.91 -21.76 18.69
N ARG A 283 8.14 -21.76 17.59
CA ARG A 283 6.66 -21.74 17.63
C ARG A 283 6.05 -22.97 18.31
N ARG A 284 5.10 -22.74 19.22
CA ARG A 284 4.34 -23.76 19.95
C ARG A 284 2.83 -23.53 19.84
N VAL A 285 2.07 -24.61 19.89
CA VAL A 285 0.61 -24.58 20.06
C VAL A 285 0.28 -25.32 21.34
N LEU A 286 -0.27 -24.60 22.31
CA LEU A 286 -0.85 -25.14 23.53
C LEU A 286 -2.31 -25.47 23.26
N ALA A 287 -2.68 -26.74 23.37
CA ALA A 287 -4.08 -27.17 23.38
C ALA A 287 -4.48 -27.55 24.81
N LEU A 288 -5.42 -26.81 25.40
CA LEU A 288 -5.98 -27.07 26.72
C LEU A 288 -7.36 -27.72 26.56
N THR A 289 -7.52 -28.92 27.12
CA THR A 289 -8.79 -29.64 27.15
C THR A 289 -9.32 -29.67 28.57
N ALA A 290 -10.55 -29.19 28.77
CA ALA A 290 -11.27 -29.32 30.02
C ALA A 290 -12.40 -30.33 29.83
N THR A 291 -12.58 -31.23 30.81
CA THR A 291 -13.62 -32.25 30.81
C THR A 291 -14.37 -32.22 32.13
N ASP A 292 -15.69 -32.06 32.07
CA ASP A 292 -16.57 -32.02 33.24
C ASP A 292 -16.83 -33.43 33.83
N ALA A 293 -17.70 -33.50 34.84
CA ALA A 293 -18.06 -34.75 35.53
C ALA A 293 -18.96 -35.71 34.72
N ALA A 294 -19.69 -35.20 33.72
CA ALA A 294 -20.50 -35.98 32.77
C ALA A 294 -19.69 -36.44 31.54
N GLY A 295 -18.49 -35.93 31.38
CA GLY A 295 -17.61 -36.21 30.26
C GLY A 295 -17.87 -35.36 29.02
N ASN A 296 -18.52 -34.19 29.15
CA ASN A 296 -18.48 -33.18 28.10
C ASN A 296 -17.12 -32.48 28.14
N PHE A 297 -16.64 -32.01 26.99
CA PHE A 297 -15.32 -31.42 26.90
C PHE A 297 -15.24 -30.26 25.91
N THR A 298 -14.35 -29.33 26.22
CA THR A 298 -13.95 -28.24 25.34
C THR A 298 -12.44 -28.25 25.20
N THR A 299 -11.94 -28.13 23.97
CA THR A 299 -10.51 -27.94 23.70
C THR A 299 -10.30 -26.56 23.08
N THR A 300 -9.43 -25.76 23.69
CA THR A 300 -9.05 -24.42 23.21
C THR A 300 -7.54 -24.40 22.93
N ASN A 301 -7.15 -23.75 21.82
CA ASN A 301 -5.76 -23.65 21.40
C ASN A 301 -5.23 -22.22 21.54
N SER A 302 -3.94 -22.08 21.86
CA SER A 302 -3.19 -20.81 21.76
C SER A 302 -1.83 -21.07 21.15
N SER A 303 -1.47 -20.31 20.11
CA SER A 303 -0.13 -20.37 19.49
C SER A 303 0.74 -19.23 20.00
N PHE A 304 2.00 -19.53 20.32
CA PHE A 304 2.97 -18.58 20.86
C PHE A 304 4.38 -19.01 20.47
N VAL A 305 5.37 -18.13 20.65
CA VAL A 305 6.78 -18.40 20.34
C VAL A 305 7.58 -18.43 21.64
N VAL A 306 8.42 -19.45 21.80
CA VAL A 306 9.46 -19.49 22.82
C VAL A 306 10.75 -19.06 22.13
N ASN A 307 11.36 -17.96 22.56
CA ASN A 307 12.62 -17.43 22.00
C ASN A 307 13.72 -17.53 23.07
N LEU A 308 14.52 -18.59 23.01
CA LEU A 308 15.62 -18.87 23.94
C LEU A 308 16.99 -18.49 23.39
N ASP A 309 17.09 -18.20 22.09
CA ASP A 309 18.35 -17.97 21.37
C ASP A 309 18.52 -16.54 20.85
N THR A 310 17.59 -15.63 21.20
CA THR A 310 17.53 -14.22 20.76
C THR A 310 17.36 -14.04 19.25
N ASN A 311 16.98 -15.10 18.53
CA ASN A 311 16.78 -15.08 17.09
C ASN A 311 15.35 -15.51 16.74
N LEU A 312 14.57 -14.57 16.19
CA LEU A 312 13.25 -14.85 15.65
C LEU A 312 13.34 -15.17 14.16
N THR A 313 12.63 -16.20 13.72
CA THR A 313 12.64 -16.61 12.32
C THR A 313 11.32 -16.28 11.60
N VAL A 314 11.41 -15.82 10.35
CA VAL A 314 10.25 -15.47 9.51
C VAL A 314 10.21 -16.33 8.25
N GLY A 315 9.09 -17.00 8.00
CA GLY A 315 8.91 -17.90 6.85
C GLY A 315 7.91 -19.03 7.13
N SER A 316 7.71 -19.90 6.14
CA SER A 316 6.82 -21.05 6.29
C SER A 316 7.38 -22.04 7.33
N GLY A 317 6.62 -22.31 8.39
CA GLY A 317 7.03 -23.21 9.47
C GLY A 317 8.08 -22.63 10.43
N LYS A 318 8.28 -21.31 10.39
CA LYS A 318 9.18 -20.56 11.29
C LYS A 318 8.43 -19.99 12.49
N ASP A 319 9.09 -19.16 13.29
CA ASP A 319 8.49 -18.50 14.45
C ASP A 319 7.34 -17.58 14.05
N PHE A 320 7.47 -16.89 12.91
CA PHE A 320 6.44 -16.05 12.33
C PHE A 320 6.33 -16.27 10.83
N THR A 321 5.15 -15.99 10.27
CA THR A 321 4.94 -16.01 8.81
C THR A 321 5.10 -14.63 8.18
N THR A 322 5.04 -13.56 8.98
CA THR A 322 5.19 -12.17 8.55
C THR A 322 6.30 -11.46 9.33
N ILE A 323 6.95 -10.50 8.67
CA ILE A 323 8.01 -9.66 9.23
C ILE A 323 7.43 -8.75 10.31
N GLN A 324 6.24 -8.17 10.11
CA GLN A 324 5.64 -7.28 11.11
C GLN A 324 5.31 -8.01 12.42
N ALA A 325 4.86 -9.26 12.35
CA ALA A 325 4.57 -10.05 13.56
C ALA A 325 5.85 -10.35 14.35
N ALA A 326 6.95 -10.71 13.66
CA ALA A 326 8.24 -10.88 14.30
C ALA A 326 8.75 -9.57 14.94
N VAL A 327 8.65 -8.44 14.24
CA VAL A 327 9.01 -7.12 14.79
C VAL A 327 8.19 -6.76 16.02
N ASN A 328 6.89 -7.08 16.03
CA ASN A 328 6.03 -6.86 17.20
C ASN A 328 6.43 -7.72 18.40
N GLY A 329 6.79 -8.99 18.15
CA GLY A 329 7.22 -9.95 19.15
C GLY A 329 8.65 -9.76 19.67
N ALA A 330 9.51 -9.12 18.87
CA ALA A 330 10.92 -8.90 19.20
C ALA A 330 11.13 -7.94 20.38
N THR A 331 12.28 -8.07 21.04
CA THR A 331 12.84 -7.17 22.03
C THR A 331 14.10 -6.48 21.49
N THR A 332 14.51 -5.38 22.12
CA THR A 332 15.71 -4.65 21.69
C THR A 332 16.95 -5.56 21.74
N GLY A 333 17.64 -5.69 20.60
CA GLY A 333 18.82 -6.54 20.42
C GLY A 333 18.52 -7.94 19.90
N ASP A 334 17.26 -8.28 19.59
CA ASP A 334 16.92 -9.54 18.91
C ASP A 334 17.33 -9.49 17.43
N ASP A 335 17.76 -10.64 16.93
CA ASP A 335 17.95 -10.91 15.51
C ASP A 335 16.63 -11.42 14.91
N ILE A 336 16.27 -10.96 13.71
CA ILE A 336 15.14 -11.46 12.93
C ILE A 336 15.66 -12.01 11.61
N THR A 337 15.75 -13.34 11.53
CA THR A 337 16.18 -14.04 10.32
C THR A 337 15.00 -14.32 9.39
N ILE A 338 15.03 -13.83 8.16
CA ILE A 338 13.92 -13.87 7.20
C ILE A 338 14.27 -14.81 6.03
N ASP A 339 13.42 -15.80 5.79
CA ASP A 339 13.51 -16.68 4.62
C ASP A 339 13.30 -15.87 3.32
N THR A 340 13.92 -16.30 2.23
CA THR A 340 13.78 -15.63 0.92
C THR A 340 12.32 -15.64 0.42
N GLY A 341 11.80 -14.50 -0.06
CA GLY A 341 10.43 -14.42 -0.55
C GLY A 341 9.84 -13.01 -0.63
N ALA A 342 8.63 -12.91 -1.17
CA ALA A 342 7.84 -11.69 -1.16
C ALA A 342 6.85 -11.71 0.01
N TYR A 343 6.90 -10.66 0.82
CA TYR A 343 6.09 -10.43 2.00
C TYR A 343 5.21 -9.19 1.71
N PRO A 344 3.96 -9.35 1.24
CA PRO A 344 3.12 -8.23 0.81
C PRO A 344 2.56 -7.45 2.01
N GLU A 345 3.45 -6.84 2.80
CA GLU A 345 3.13 -6.09 4.02
C GLU A 345 3.96 -4.82 4.16
N ALA A 346 3.39 -3.84 4.85
CA ALA A 346 4.10 -2.64 5.30
C ALA A 346 4.68 -2.89 6.70
N VAL A 347 6.00 -2.82 6.84
CA VAL A 347 6.70 -3.10 8.08
C VAL A 347 7.06 -1.80 8.79
N THR A 348 6.51 -1.59 9.98
CA THR A 348 6.84 -0.49 10.88
C THR A 348 7.66 -0.99 12.06
N ILE A 349 8.86 -0.42 12.21
CA ILE A 349 9.78 -0.73 13.30
C ILE A 349 9.77 0.47 14.25
N ALA A 350 9.11 0.30 15.40
CA ALA A 350 8.90 1.35 16.38
C ALA A 350 9.71 1.12 17.67
N SER A 351 10.61 2.04 17.99
CA SER A 351 11.33 2.13 19.28
C SER A 351 12.09 0.87 19.77
N LYS A 352 12.51 -0.05 18.87
CA LYS A 352 13.35 -1.22 19.15
C LYS A 352 14.58 -1.24 18.25
N ASP A 353 15.78 -1.42 18.82
CA ASP A 353 16.97 -1.70 18.01
C ASP A 353 16.95 -3.20 17.64
N LEU A 354 16.98 -3.52 16.34
CA LEU A 354 16.80 -4.88 15.81
C LEU A 354 17.78 -5.16 14.67
N ASP A 355 18.21 -6.41 14.55
CA ASP A 355 18.94 -6.88 13.37
C ASP A 355 17.99 -7.62 12.42
N LEU A 356 17.80 -7.12 11.19
CA LEU A 356 16.96 -7.78 10.19
C LEU A 356 17.85 -8.52 9.19
N ILE A 357 17.88 -9.85 9.22
CA ILE A 357 18.86 -10.65 8.48
C ILE A 357 18.13 -11.45 7.39
N GLY A 358 18.37 -11.13 6.12
CA GLY A 358 17.92 -12.00 5.02
C GLY A 358 18.79 -13.25 4.91
N SER A 359 18.18 -14.38 4.55
CA SER A 359 18.85 -15.69 4.44
C SER A 359 19.71 -15.88 3.16
N GLY A 360 20.20 -14.80 2.53
CA GLY A 360 21.06 -14.87 1.35
C GLY A 360 20.34 -14.82 -0.01
N GLY A 361 19.10 -14.32 -0.07
CA GLY A 361 18.34 -14.09 -1.29
C GLY A 361 17.26 -13.03 -1.12
N ALA A 362 16.60 -12.60 -2.21
CA ALA A 362 15.73 -11.43 -2.19
C ALA A 362 14.53 -11.60 -1.22
N VAL A 363 14.53 -10.79 -0.16
CA VAL A 363 13.37 -10.56 0.71
C VAL A 363 12.74 -9.25 0.26
N THR A 364 11.45 -9.25 -0.09
CA THR A 364 10.75 -8.05 -0.59
C THR A 364 9.52 -7.75 0.27
N ALA A 365 9.50 -6.61 0.97
CA ALA A 365 8.33 -6.05 1.64
C ALA A 365 7.68 -4.94 0.78
N THR A 366 6.44 -4.51 1.06
CA THR A 366 5.82 -3.39 0.31
C THR A 366 6.38 -2.04 0.73
N SER A 367 6.67 -1.86 2.02
CA SER A 367 7.33 -0.67 2.53
C SER A 367 7.96 -0.90 3.90
N PHE A 368 9.03 -0.18 4.22
CA PHE A 368 9.53 -0.07 5.59
C PHE A 368 9.29 1.33 6.15
N THR A 369 8.84 1.42 7.40
CA THR A 369 8.77 2.66 8.17
C THR A 369 9.64 2.51 9.42
N LEU A 370 10.71 3.29 9.50
CA LEU A 370 11.62 3.30 10.64
C LEU A 370 11.23 4.44 11.59
N ALA A 371 10.79 4.13 12.81
CA ALA A 371 10.35 5.10 13.80
C ALA A 371 11.20 5.04 15.09
N SER A 372 12.21 5.92 15.18
CA SER A 372 13.06 6.10 16.38
C SER A 372 13.85 4.84 16.81
N THR A 373 14.50 4.16 15.87
CA THR A 373 15.22 2.88 16.07
C THR A 373 16.54 2.81 15.33
N THR A 374 17.45 1.94 15.78
CA THR A 374 18.61 1.47 15.01
C THR A 374 18.26 0.15 14.32
N VAL A 375 18.45 0.05 13.00
CA VAL A 375 18.34 -1.22 12.26
C VAL A 375 19.70 -1.57 11.66
N SER A 376 20.13 -2.82 11.88
CA SER A 376 21.38 -3.39 11.35
C SER A 376 21.13 -4.71 10.60
N GLY A 377 22.11 -5.19 9.82
CA GLY A 377 22.08 -6.51 9.18
C GLY A 377 21.18 -6.66 7.94
N SER A 378 20.45 -5.61 7.55
CA SER A 378 19.39 -5.59 6.51
C SER A 378 19.85 -5.72 5.05
N THR A 379 21.04 -6.27 4.82
CA THR A 379 21.73 -6.27 3.52
C THR A 379 21.01 -7.06 2.41
N ASP A 380 20.08 -7.96 2.74
CA ASP A 380 19.29 -8.76 1.77
C ASP A 380 17.77 -8.48 1.87
N VAL A 381 17.37 -7.48 2.65
CA VAL A 381 15.96 -7.11 2.88
C VAL A 381 15.63 -5.83 2.14
N THR A 382 14.64 -5.92 1.24
CA THR A 382 14.34 -4.85 0.28
C THR A 382 12.87 -4.43 0.32
N ALA A 383 12.57 -3.18 -0.03
CA ALA A 383 11.21 -2.69 -0.27
C ALA A 383 11.24 -1.54 -1.29
N PRO A 384 10.16 -1.33 -2.07
CA PRO A 384 10.09 -0.26 -3.05
C PRO A 384 9.98 1.13 -2.41
N THR A 385 9.59 1.22 -1.13
CA THR A 385 9.54 2.47 -0.38
C THR A 385 10.06 2.26 1.03
N VAL A 386 11.03 3.08 1.44
CA VAL A 386 11.50 3.15 2.83
C VAL A 386 11.27 4.57 3.34
N GLN A 387 10.48 4.69 4.40
CA GLN A 387 10.22 5.93 5.11
C GLN A 387 11.05 5.94 6.41
N VAL A 388 11.89 6.96 6.55
CA VAL A 388 12.69 7.17 7.75
C VAL A 388 12.11 8.36 8.54
N ASN A 389 11.57 8.10 9.73
CA ASN A 389 11.03 9.14 10.61
C ASN A 389 12.13 9.70 11.55
N ALA A 390 11.87 10.88 12.14
CA ALA A 390 12.79 11.54 13.06
C ALA A 390 13.33 10.60 14.16
N SER A 391 14.64 10.70 14.45
CA SER A 391 15.39 9.87 15.42
C SER A 391 15.67 8.42 15.02
N ALA A 392 15.26 7.95 13.84
CA ALA A 392 15.72 6.66 13.31
C ALA A 392 17.19 6.74 12.84
N LYS A 393 17.94 5.66 13.08
CA LYS A 393 19.33 5.47 12.66
C LYS A 393 19.40 4.31 11.69
N ILE A 394 19.89 4.57 10.48
CA ILE A 394 20.30 3.51 9.56
C ILE A 394 21.81 3.35 9.74
N THR A 395 22.24 2.27 10.38
CA THR A 395 23.66 1.99 10.66
C THR A 395 24.29 1.02 9.66
N ASP A 396 23.48 0.28 8.93
CA ASP A 396 23.90 -0.63 7.85
C ASP A 396 22.83 -0.64 6.74
N GLY A 397 23.26 -0.90 5.51
CA GLY A 397 22.48 -0.79 4.29
C GLY A 397 21.21 -1.63 4.31
N VAL A 398 20.07 -0.98 4.58
CA VAL A 398 18.80 -1.43 4.01
C VAL A 398 19.01 -1.42 2.50
N LEU A 399 19.08 -2.61 1.89
CA LEU A 399 19.31 -2.72 0.46
C LEU A 399 18.01 -2.28 -0.24
N LEU A 400 17.98 -1.03 -0.69
CA LEU A 400 16.86 -0.49 -1.43
C LEU A 400 16.80 -1.23 -2.78
N SER A 401 15.76 -2.04 -3.01
CA SER A 401 15.50 -2.62 -4.33
C SER A 401 14.92 -1.59 -5.31
N SER A 402 14.54 -0.41 -4.83
CA SER A 402 14.10 0.70 -5.65
C SER A 402 15.15 1.79 -5.77
N SER A 403 15.14 2.44 -6.93
CA SER A 403 15.90 3.65 -7.22
C SER A 403 15.39 4.89 -6.47
N VAL A 404 14.56 4.77 -5.42
CA VAL A 404 13.94 5.92 -4.71
C VAL A 404 13.90 5.73 -3.18
N LEU A 405 14.45 6.68 -2.42
CA LEU A 405 14.40 6.77 -0.95
C LEU A 405 13.64 8.02 -0.49
N ASN A 406 12.64 7.83 0.39
CA ASN A 406 11.84 8.92 0.94
C ASN A 406 12.27 9.31 2.36
N ILE A 407 12.82 10.51 2.52
CA ILE A 407 13.21 11.04 3.83
C ILE A 407 12.06 11.89 4.41
N GLY A 408 11.58 11.54 5.60
CA GLY A 408 10.57 12.30 6.34
C GLY A 408 11.13 13.55 7.01
N SER A 409 10.26 14.51 7.37
CA SER A 409 10.67 15.70 8.12
C SER A 409 11.20 15.33 9.52
N GLY A 410 12.35 15.87 9.93
CA GLY A 410 12.93 15.54 11.24
C GLY A 410 14.30 16.18 11.52
N THR A 411 14.80 15.98 12.75
CA THR A 411 16.17 16.36 13.15
C THR A 411 17.09 15.14 13.04
N PHE A 412 18.21 15.26 12.32
CA PHE A 412 19.18 14.19 12.11
C PHE A 412 20.54 14.56 12.72
N THR A 413 21.11 13.67 13.54
CA THR A 413 22.34 13.94 14.34
C THR A 413 23.62 13.30 13.82
N ASP A 414 23.51 12.43 12.82
CA ASP A 414 24.63 11.68 12.23
C ASP A 414 24.75 11.94 10.72
N ASN A 415 25.91 11.57 10.13
CA ASN A 415 26.12 11.70 8.68
C ASN A 415 25.20 10.73 7.93
N PHE A 416 24.61 11.19 6.83
CA PHE A 416 23.82 10.34 5.94
C PHE A 416 24.70 9.89 4.76
N THR A 417 25.04 8.60 4.67
CA THR A 417 25.92 8.08 3.60
C THR A 417 25.11 7.38 2.51
N ILE A 418 25.35 7.71 1.24
CA ILE A 418 24.75 7.10 0.05
C ILE A 418 25.86 6.35 -0.71
N ASP A 419 25.78 5.02 -0.74
CA ASP A 419 26.80 4.14 -1.32
C ASP A 419 26.29 3.28 -2.50
N LYS A 420 25.12 3.62 -3.05
CA LYS A 420 24.49 3.00 -4.23
C LYS A 420 23.83 4.03 -5.14
N ASP A 421 23.60 3.65 -6.39
CA ASP A 421 22.81 4.41 -7.37
C ASP A 421 21.35 4.55 -6.90
N LEU A 422 20.91 5.79 -6.62
CA LEU A 422 19.65 6.06 -5.93
C LEU A 422 19.14 7.48 -6.16
N THR A 423 17.82 7.65 -6.22
CA THR A 423 17.14 8.95 -6.10
C THR A 423 16.68 9.15 -4.66
N VAL A 424 17.16 10.18 -3.99
CA VAL A 424 16.67 10.64 -2.69
C VAL A 424 15.65 11.74 -2.92
N THR A 425 14.43 11.52 -2.42
CA THR A 425 13.37 12.54 -2.37
C THR A 425 12.99 12.79 -0.92
N CYS A 426 12.91 14.06 -0.53
CA CYS A 426 12.37 14.41 0.77
C CYS A 426 10.87 14.72 0.62
N GLY A 427 10.05 14.20 1.53
CA GLY A 427 8.59 14.22 1.36
C GLY A 427 7.98 15.61 1.14
N VAL A 428 6.92 15.66 0.34
CA VAL A 428 6.06 16.82 0.07
C VAL A 428 5.23 17.19 1.30
N GLY A 429 5.86 17.81 2.30
CA GLY A 429 5.19 18.29 3.49
C GLY A 429 6.11 19.28 4.21
N GLY A 430 5.87 20.58 3.98
CA GLY A 430 6.67 21.71 4.46
C GLY A 430 7.05 21.65 5.94
N GLY A 431 8.17 20.96 6.21
CA GLY A 431 8.78 20.82 7.51
C GLY A 431 10.29 20.73 7.32
N THR A 432 11.00 21.70 7.88
CA THR A 432 12.46 21.82 7.87
C THR A 432 13.11 20.52 8.38
N THR A 433 13.87 19.79 7.55
CA THR A 433 14.80 18.79 8.09
C THR A 433 15.91 19.57 8.80
N THR A 434 16.03 19.42 10.11
CA THR A 434 17.13 20.05 10.85
C THR A 434 18.29 19.07 10.87
N GLN A 435 19.17 19.10 9.87
CA GLN A 435 20.35 18.24 9.88
C GLN A 435 21.48 18.93 10.65
N THR A 436 22.06 18.23 11.65
CA THR A 436 23.24 18.73 12.39
C THR A 436 24.56 18.21 11.81
N LYS A 437 24.52 17.30 10.83
CA LYS A 437 25.66 16.75 10.07
C LYS A 437 25.30 16.54 8.59
N GLY A 438 26.31 16.39 7.72
CA GLY A 438 26.15 16.39 6.25
C GLY A 438 25.82 15.03 5.61
N ILE A 439 25.52 15.07 4.30
CA ILE A 439 25.36 13.93 3.39
C ILE A 439 26.73 13.56 2.79
N VAL A 440 27.04 12.27 2.73
CA VAL A 440 28.24 11.72 2.09
C VAL A 440 27.80 10.85 0.91
N ILE A 441 28.28 11.12 -0.29
CA ILE A 441 27.98 10.34 -1.49
C ILE A 441 29.24 9.60 -1.94
N THR A 442 29.17 8.27 -1.98
CA THR A 442 30.27 7.37 -2.36
C THR A 442 29.90 6.45 -3.54
N ALA A 443 28.88 6.81 -4.32
CA ALA A 443 28.37 6.03 -5.46
C ALA A 443 28.11 6.87 -6.72
N ASN A 444 27.87 6.16 -7.82
CA ASN A 444 27.44 6.74 -9.10
C ASN A 444 25.91 6.89 -9.14
N GLY A 445 25.37 7.57 -10.14
CA GLY A 445 23.93 7.55 -10.41
C GLY A 445 23.06 8.06 -9.24
N VAL A 446 23.57 8.98 -8.43
CA VAL A 446 22.86 9.52 -7.26
C VAL A 446 22.13 10.80 -7.63
N THR A 447 20.82 10.83 -7.42
CA THR A 447 20.01 12.05 -7.55
C THR A 447 19.50 12.47 -6.18
N VAL A 448 19.71 13.72 -5.75
CA VAL A 448 19.08 14.30 -4.56
C VAL A 448 18.13 15.38 -5.03
N ASN A 449 16.83 15.15 -4.86
CA ASN A 449 15.78 16.00 -5.44
C ASN A 449 14.76 16.48 -4.39
N ASN A 450 14.35 17.74 -4.49
CA ASN A 450 13.29 18.33 -3.66
C ASN A 450 13.53 18.25 -2.14
N CYS A 451 14.79 18.29 -1.69
CA CYS A 451 15.11 18.23 -0.27
C CYS A 451 15.30 19.61 0.37
N THR A 452 14.72 19.81 1.56
CA THR A 452 14.93 21.02 2.37
C THR A 452 15.82 20.71 3.57
N PHE A 453 16.99 21.33 3.60
CA PHE A 453 18.00 21.20 4.64
C PHE A 453 18.12 22.48 5.45
N SER A 454 18.13 22.35 6.78
CA SER A 454 18.24 23.49 7.70
C SER A 454 19.10 23.19 8.93
N GLY A 455 19.73 24.20 9.53
CA GLY A 455 20.41 24.08 10.84
C GLY A 455 21.88 24.53 10.87
N ASN A 456 22.52 24.39 12.04
CA ASN A 456 23.95 24.63 12.21
C ASN A 456 24.73 23.36 11.87
N ILE A 457 25.36 23.32 10.70
CA ILE A 457 26.15 22.17 10.25
C ILE A 457 27.63 22.43 10.55
N ALA A 458 28.29 21.53 11.28
CA ALA A 458 29.73 21.57 11.55
C ALA A 458 30.45 20.44 10.77
N GLY A 459 31.59 20.73 10.12
CA GLY A 459 32.35 19.76 9.30
C GLY A 459 32.97 20.34 8.03
N ASP A 460 33.51 19.48 7.15
CA ASP A 460 34.17 19.90 5.89
C ASP A 460 33.16 20.32 4.80
N ALA A 461 32.05 19.59 4.62
CA ALA A 461 31.01 19.92 3.65
C ALA A 461 29.61 19.44 4.09
N PHE A 462 28.54 20.10 3.61
CA PHE A 462 27.16 19.63 3.82
C PHE A 462 26.80 18.47 2.88
N ILE A 463 27.21 18.53 1.61
CA ILE A 463 27.25 17.39 0.70
C ILE A 463 28.72 17.14 0.38
N ASN A 464 29.25 16.01 0.83
CA ASN A 464 30.60 15.57 0.54
C ASN A 464 30.54 14.43 -0.48
N LEU A 465 30.90 14.70 -1.73
CA LEU A 465 31.14 13.65 -2.72
C LEU A 465 32.56 13.15 -2.47
N ASP A 466 32.72 11.84 -2.22
CA ASP A 466 33.95 11.19 -1.70
C ASP A 466 35.26 11.84 -2.18
N SER A 467 36.19 12.04 -1.26
CA SER A 467 37.36 12.92 -1.44
C SER A 467 38.36 12.41 -2.48
N ASP A 468 38.34 11.11 -2.81
CA ASP A 468 39.44 10.46 -3.54
C ASP A 468 39.02 9.49 -4.66
N THR A 469 37.72 9.22 -4.86
CA THR A 469 37.24 8.28 -5.90
C THR A 469 36.44 8.97 -7.02
N ALA A 470 36.57 8.44 -8.23
CA ALA A 470 35.87 8.96 -9.39
C ALA A 470 34.41 8.52 -9.38
N HIS A 471 33.47 9.46 -9.58
CA HIS A 471 32.04 9.16 -9.63
C HIS A 471 31.36 9.84 -10.81
N SER A 472 30.32 9.21 -11.34
CA SER A 472 29.58 9.64 -12.53
C SER A 472 28.07 9.74 -12.30
N GLY A 473 27.40 10.71 -12.90
CA GLY A 473 25.93 10.79 -12.93
C GLY A 473 25.34 11.23 -11.60
N ILE A 474 25.93 12.24 -10.97
CA ILE A 474 25.43 12.81 -9.71
C ILE A 474 24.59 14.04 -10.02
N SER A 475 23.36 14.09 -9.49
CA SER A 475 22.44 15.20 -9.71
C SER A 475 21.90 15.75 -8.39
N LEU A 476 22.01 17.05 -8.18
CA LEU A 476 21.43 17.79 -7.07
C LEU A 476 20.39 18.75 -7.64
N THR A 477 19.11 18.43 -7.51
CA THR A 477 18.01 19.16 -8.18
C THR A 477 16.99 19.73 -7.18
N ASN A 478 16.58 20.98 -7.36
CA ASN A 478 15.45 21.58 -6.63
C ASN A 478 15.54 21.52 -5.09
N ASN A 479 16.75 21.49 -4.53
CA ASN A 479 16.95 21.43 -3.08
C ASN A 479 16.98 22.83 -2.46
N THR A 480 16.55 22.95 -1.21
CA THR A 480 16.66 24.18 -0.41
C THR A 480 17.65 23.99 0.73
N PHE A 481 18.66 24.83 0.84
CA PHE A 481 19.63 24.84 1.93
C PHE A 481 19.47 26.13 2.74
N SER A 482 19.31 26.03 4.07
CA SER A 482 19.01 27.16 4.97
C SER A 482 19.79 27.11 6.30
N GLY A 483 20.16 28.24 6.91
CA GLY A 483 20.71 28.31 8.27
C GLY A 483 22.15 28.83 8.40
N ALA A 484 22.75 28.76 9.61
CA ALA A 484 24.13 29.20 9.83
C ALA A 484 25.10 28.04 9.54
N ILE A 485 25.69 28.04 8.36
CA ILE A 485 26.59 26.99 7.88
C ILE A 485 27.99 27.26 8.45
N THR A 486 28.47 26.43 9.37
CA THR A 486 29.82 26.57 9.94
C THR A 486 30.84 25.64 9.26
N THR A 487 30.45 24.97 8.17
CA THR A 487 31.32 24.11 7.36
C THR A 487 32.24 24.90 6.43
N TRP A 488 33.32 24.24 5.96
CA TRP A 488 34.27 24.82 4.99
C TRP A 488 33.66 24.99 3.59
N HIS A 489 32.77 24.07 3.19
CA HIS A 489 32.06 24.08 1.91
C HIS A 489 30.59 23.72 2.13
N LEU A 490 29.70 24.08 1.20
CA LEU A 490 28.36 23.51 1.19
C LEU A 490 28.34 22.23 0.37
N ILE A 491 28.89 22.29 -0.85
CA ILE A 491 29.08 21.12 -1.71
C ILE A 491 30.58 21.00 -1.96
N ARG A 492 31.15 19.85 -1.61
CA ARG A 492 32.52 19.50 -1.95
C ARG A 492 32.49 18.28 -2.87
N ALA A 493 32.96 18.47 -4.09
CA ALA A 493 33.27 17.39 -5.00
C ALA A 493 34.77 17.11 -4.94
N GLY A 494 35.21 16.21 -4.05
CA GLY A 494 36.55 15.61 -4.18
C GLY A 494 36.53 14.49 -5.23
N GLY A 495 37.68 13.95 -5.66
CA GLY A 495 37.75 12.90 -6.71
C GLY A 495 37.21 13.31 -8.10
N ASN A 496 37.63 12.66 -9.19
CA ASN A 496 37.21 13.09 -10.53
C ASN A 496 35.69 12.90 -10.72
N LYS A 497 34.97 13.91 -11.22
CA LYS A 497 33.51 13.82 -11.40
C LYS A 497 33.12 13.98 -12.85
N THR A 498 32.32 13.05 -13.36
CA THR A 498 31.72 13.17 -14.69
C THR A 498 30.21 13.27 -14.57
N ASP A 499 29.56 14.09 -15.40
CA ASP A 499 28.10 14.24 -15.38
C ASP A 499 27.57 14.69 -14.00
N LEU A 500 28.16 15.77 -13.46
CA LEU A 500 27.69 16.39 -12.22
C LEU A 500 26.71 17.51 -12.56
N THR A 501 25.45 17.37 -12.15
CA THR A 501 24.41 18.39 -12.33
C THR A 501 24.03 19.01 -10.98
N ILE A 502 24.04 20.33 -10.88
CA ILE A 502 23.56 21.10 -9.73
C ILE A 502 22.58 22.13 -10.26
N THR A 503 21.28 21.83 -10.20
CA THR A 503 20.26 22.66 -10.85
C THR A 503 19.01 22.96 -10.03
N GLY A 504 18.45 24.17 -10.17
CA GLY A 504 17.21 24.56 -9.49
C GLY A 504 17.30 24.69 -7.96
N ASN A 505 18.50 24.68 -7.38
CA ASN A 505 18.65 24.69 -5.93
C ASN A 505 18.58 26.12 -5.36
N THR A 506 18.02 26.25 -4.17
CA THR A 506 17.91 27.50 -3.42
C THR A 506 18.81 27.47 -2.18
N PHE A 507 19.61 28.50 -2.00
CA PHE A 507 20.56 28.61 -0.90
C PHE A 507 20.30 29.92 -0.15
N THR A 508 20.07 29.79 1.17
CA THR A 508 19.78 30.91 2.08
C THR A 508 20.56 30.75 3.39
N GLY A 509 21.04 31.83 4.01
CA GLY A 509 21.65 31.79 5.35
C GLY A 509 23.06 32.37 5.43
N SER A 510 23.74 32.23 6.57
CA SER A 510 25.04 32.86 6.86
C SER A 510 26.14 31.83 7.08
N THR A 511 27.23 31.89 6.33
CA THR A 511 28.48 31.18 6.67
C THR A 511 29.23 31.91 7.78
N SER A 512 29.87 31.21 8.71
CA SER A 512 30.65 31.83 9.80
C SER A 512 32.16 31.58 9.70
N GLY A 513 32.61 30.90 8.64
CA GLY A 513 33.99 30.44 8.46
C GLY A 513 34.88 31.46 7.76
N THR A 514 36.20 31.35 7.98
CA THR A 514 37.25 32.15 7.34
C THR A 514 37.62 31.69 5.92
N ASP A 515 37.02 30.62 5.39
CA ASP A 515 37.63 29.84 4.29
C ASP A 515 36.63 29.42 3.18
N ASN A 516 37.16 29.47 1.93
CA ASN A 516 36.83 28.85 0.62
C ASN A 516 35.35 28.62 0.16
N ALA A 517 35.22 28.25 -1.11
CA ALA A 517 33.99 28.36 -1.91
C ALA A 517 32.78 27.54 -1.45
N MET A 518 31.58 27.99 -1.79
CA MET A 518 30.34 27.29 -1.45
C MET A 518 30.18 25.98 -2.22
N ILE A 519 30.47 26.01 -3.51
CA ILE A 519 30.64 24.82 -4.35
C ILE A 519 32.12 24.73 -4.70
N LEU A 520 32.80 23.73 -4.15
CA LEU A 520 34.19 23.43 -4.46
C LEU A 520 34.29 22.15 -5.31
N LEU A 521 34.87 22.30 -6.50
CA LEU A 521 35.29 21.18 -7.35
C LEU A 521 36.79 20.99 -7.19
N GLY A 522 37.19 20.01 -6.37
CA GLY A 522 38.56 19.88 -5.85
C GLY A 522 39.57 19.15 -6.76
N VAL A 523 39.10 18.39 -7.75
CA VAL A 523 39.94 17.71 -8.77
C VAL A 523 39.23 17.69 -10.15
N ALA A 524 39.85 17.09 -11.17
CA ALA A 524 39.41 17.15 -12.57
C ALA A 524 38.04 16.51 -12.77
N GLY A 525 37.13 17.22 -13.42
CA GLY A 525 35.85 16.65 -13.83
C GLY A 525 35.52 16.94 -15.29
N ASP A 526 34.44 16.36 -15.77
CA ASP A 526 33.99 16.44 -17.15
C ASP A 526 32.47 16.57 -17.18
N ASN A 527 31.92 17.37 -18.09
CA ASN A 527 30.48 17.59 -18.22
C ASN A 527 29.81 18.00 -16.88
N ILE A 528 30.16 19.19 -16.38
CA ILE A 528 29.63 19.70 -15.12
C ILE A 528 28.67 20.85 -15.41
N ASP A 529 27.42 20.72 -14.96
CA ASP A 529 26.39 21.74 -15.09
C ASP A 529 26.00 22.33 -13.73
N VAL A 530 26.15 23.65 -13.59
CA VAL A 530 25.67 24.43 -12.46
C VAL A 530 24.68 25.46 -12.98
N SER A 531 23.39 25.11 -13.03
CA SER A 531 22.37 25.92 -13.71
C SER A 531 21.17 26.28 -12.84
N ASN A 532 20.50 27.39 -13.10
CA ASN A 532 19.20 27.73 -12.47
C ASN A 532 19.20 27.77 -10.92
N ASN A 533 20.34 28.02 -10.27
CA ASN A 533 20.41 28.07 -8.81
C ASN A 533 20.23 29.50 -8.29
N SER A 534 19.67 29.64 -7.08
CA SER A 534 19.46 30.93 -6.42
C SER A 534 20.24 31.01 -5.12
N PHE A 535 21.07 32.05 -4.98
CA PHE A 535 22.00 32.22 -3.87
C PHE A 535 21.79 33.57 -3.20
N SER A 536 21.50 33.58 -1.89
CA SER A 536 21.22 34.81 -1.16
C SER A 536 21.86 34.83 0.25
N SER A 537 22.40 35.99 0.65
CA SER A 537 22.84 36.30 2.02
C SER A 537 24.13 35.65 2.56
N PHE A 538 25.07 35.20 1.71
CA PHE A 538 26.28 34.48 2.15
C PHE A 538 27.56 35.34 2.21
N PRO A 539 28.31 35.33 3.34
CA PRO A 539 29.67 35.87 3.42
C PRO A 539 30.73 34.82 3.03
N SER A 540 31.29 34.84 1.81
CA SER A 540 32.44 34.00 1.44
C SER A 540 33.72 34.82 1.16
N THR A 541 34.85 34.32 1.66
CA THR A 541 36.20 34.90 1.43
C THR A 541 36.69 34.66 -0.01
N TYR A 542 36.17 33.64 -0.70
CA TYR A 542 36.46 33.27 -2.09
C TYR A 542 35.18 32.79 -2.79
N GLY A 543 35.11 32.92 -4.13
CA GLY A 543 34.18 32.29 -5.09
C GLY A 543 32.89 31.64 -4.57
N PHE A 544 31.71 31.98 -5.11
CA PHE A 544 30.50 31.16 -4.90
C PHE A 544 30.68 29.76 -5.52
N VAL A 545 30.89 29.72 -6.84
CA VAL A 545 31.38 28.55 -7.57
C VAL A 545 32.87 28.76 -7.73
N ALA A 546 33.68 28.10 -6.90
CA ALA A 546 35.12 28.06 -7.15
C ALA A 546 35.54 26.69 -7.64
N ILE A 547 36.11 26.69 -8.84
CA ILE A 547 36.91 25.58 -9.30
C ILE A 547 38.33 25.89 -8.89
N GLN A 548 38.70 25.41 -7.70
CA GLN A 548 40.05 25.49 -7.17
C GLN A 548 40.64 24.08 -7.18
N GLN A 549 41.43 23.78 -8.20
CA GLN A 549 42.20 22.54 -8.28
C GLN A 549 43.67 22.73 -7.90
N ASN A 550 44.26 21.64 -7.37
CA ASN A 550 45.63 21.56 -6.88
C ASN A 550 46.68 21.85 -7.97
N ALA A 551 47.69 22.64 -7.57
CA ALA A 551 49.03 22.85 -8.14
C ALA A 551 49.27 22.51 -9.63
N SER A 552 49.81 23.49 -10.37
CA SER A 552 50.40 23.39 -11.71
C SER A 552 50.84 21.97 -12.12
N GLY A 553 50.12 21.34 -13.06
CA GLY A 553 50.46 20.02 -13.63
C GLY A 553 49.40 18.91 -13.47
N GLY A 554 48.23 19.17 -12.87
CA GLY A 554 47.09 18.24 -12.79
C GLY A 554 46.20 18.20 -14.05
N ALA A 555 45.19 17.33 -14.06
CA ALA A 555 44.16 17.31 -15.11
C ALA A 555 43.19 18.50 -14.97
N ARG A 556 42.70 19.04 -16.09
CA ARG A 556 41.76 20.17 -16.10
C ARG A 556 40.33 19.68 -15.98
N THR A 557 39.46 20.49 -15.38
CA THR A 557 38.01 20.30 -15.55
C THR A 557 37.64 20.67 -16.98
N THR A 558 36.94 19.78 -17.70
CA THR A 558 36.44 19.98 -19.07
C THR A 558 34.92 20.18 -19.05
N ASP A 559 34.41 20.90 -20.05
CA ASP A 559 32.97 21.07 -20.32
C ASP A 559 32.18 21.54 -19.09
N LEU A 560 32.54 22.71 -18.57
CA LEU A 560 31.86 23.35 -17.45
C LEU A 560 30.83 24.35 -17.94
N THR A 561 29.58 24.18 -17.53
CA THR A 561 28.49 25.13 -17.75
C THR A 561 28.05 25.77 -16.44
N ILE A 562 27.96 27.10 -16.44
CA ILE A 562 27.39 27.91 -15.37
C ILE A 562 26.32 28.81 -16.00
N ASP A 563 25.05 28.41 -15.92
CA ASP A 563 23.96 29.07 -16.64
C ASP A 563 22.79 29.51 -15.76
N SER A 564 22.22 30.70 -16.02
CA SER A 564 20.95 31.13 -15.42
C SER A 564 20.91 31.14 -13.87
N ASN A 565 22.06 31.30 -13.21
CA ASN A 565 22.10 31.38 -11.74
C ASN A 565 21.88 32.83 -11.25
N THR A 566 21.29 33.00 -10.07
CA THR A 566 21.11 34.30 -9.41
C THR A 566 21.95 34.37 -8.13
N PHE A 567 22.78 35.40 -8.00
CA PHE A 567 23.68 35.65 -6.87
C PHE A 567 23.41 37.03 -6.26
N ASP A 568 22.97 37.07 -5.00
CA ASP A 568 22.77 38.30 -4.23
C ASP A 568 23.82 38.46 -3.10
N TYR A 569 24.75 39.39 -3.33
CA TYR A 569 25.86 39.79 -2.46
C TYR A 569 25.61 41.11 -1.70
N THR A 570 24.44 41.73 -1.83
CA THR A 570 24.16 43.09 -1.30
C THR A 570 24.20 43.22 0.23
N GLY A 571 24.15 42.10 0.95
CA GLY A 571 24.24 42.04 2.42
C GLY A 571 25.67 41.98 2.99
N TYR A 572 26.72 41.98 2.15
CA TYR A 572 28.09 41.71 2.56
C TYR A 572 28.92 42.99 2.73
N ALA A 573 29.51 43.16 3.91
CA ALA A 573 30.36 44.30 4.25
C ALA A 573 31.58 43.87 5.08
N ASN A 574 32.58 43.23 4.45
CA ASN A 574 34.00 43.17 4.85
C ASN A 574 34.70 41.93 4.27
N GLY A 575 35.75 42.11 3.45
CA GLY A 575 36.73 41.03 3.20
C GLY A 575 37.54 41.23 1.92
N SER A 576 38.86 41.14 2.02
CA SER A 576 39.79 41.29 0.90
C SER A 576 39.67 40.16 -0.13
N GLY A 577 39.08 40.42 -1.31
CA GLY A 577 39.30 39.61 -2.52
C GLY A 577 38.20 38.62 -2.94
N SER A 578 36.94 38.83 -2.56
CA SER A 578 35.85 37.91 -2.90
C SER A 578 35.53 37.88 -4.40
N GLU A 579 35.19 36.71 -4.93
CA GLU A 579 34.76 36.51 -6.32
C GLU A 579 33.37 35.88 -6.30
N ALA A 580 32.43 36.28 -7.16
CA ALA A 580 31.13 35.62 -7.21
C ALA A 580 31.23 34.32 -8.03
N ILE A 581 31.73 34.38 -9.25
CA ILE A 581 32.09 33.19 -10.04
C ILE A 581 33.61 33.14 -10.20
N SER A 582 34.24 32.02 -9.85
CA SER A 582 35.70 31.83 -9.96
C SER A 582 36.05 30.50 -10.61
N VAL A 583 36.39 30.52 -11.89
CA VAL A 583 36.85 29.33 -12.60
C VAL A 583 38.33 29.43 -12.84
N ARG A 584 39.08 28.44 -12.38
CA ARG A 584 40.55 28.39 -12.49
C ARG A 584 40.97 27.04 -13.04
N TYR A 585 41.94 27.05 -13.96
CA TYR A 585 42.56 25.83 -14.49
C TYR A 585 41.57 24.82 -15.14
N ALA A 586 40.65 25.33 -15.97
CA ALA A 586 39.63 24.56 -16.67
C ALA A 586 39.77 24.63 -18.20
N SER A 587 38.98 23.85 -18.93
CA SER A 587 38.93 23.70 -20.38
C SER A 587 37.49 23.76 -20.83
N HIS A 588 37.16 24.50 -21.90
CA HIS A 588 35.78 24.73 -22.35
C HIS A 588 34.86 25.18 -21.19
N VAL A 589 34.83 26.49 -20.93
CA VAL A 589 34.01 27.08 -19.87
C VAL A 589 32.93 27.95 -20.49
N VAL A 590 31.67 27.66 -20.19
CA VAL A 590 30.50 28.43 -20.62
C VAL A 590 29.86 29.07 -19.39
N VAL A 591 29.87 30.40 -19.33
CA VAL A 591 29.25 31.18 -18.27
C VAL A 591 28.18 32.07 -18.90
N THR A 592 26.91 31.70 -18.76
CA THR A 592 25.82 32.35 -19.49
C THR A 592 24.63 32.75 -18.63
N ASN A 593 23.97 33.86 -19.00
CA ASN A 593 22.67 34.26 -18.43
C ASN A 593 22.62 34.40 -16.89
N ASN A 594 23.75 34.55 -16.21
CA ASN A 594 23.78 34.66 -14.75
C ASN A 594 23.46 36.10 -14.31
N ILE A 595 22.81 36.26 -13.17
CA ILE A 595 22.53 37.55 -12.53
C ILE A 595 23.34 37.65 -11.24
N LEU A 596 24.29 38.57 -11.17
CA LEU A 596 25.17 38.80 -10.04
C LEU A 596 24.97 40.23 -9.54
N THR A 597 24.50 40.41 -8.31
CA THR A 597 24.30 41.73 -7.68
C THR A 597 25.15 41.86 -6.41
N GLY A 598 26.09 42.79 -6.38
CA GLY A 598 27.01 43.04 -5.28
C GLY A 598 26.80 44.37 -4.56
N SER A 599 27.54 44.57 -3.48
CA SER A 599 27.65 45.84 -2.75
C SER A 599 29.10 46.09 -2.33
N ALA A 600 30.03 45.92 -3.28
CA ALA A 600 31.47 45.94 -2.99
C ALA A 600 31.87 47.19 -2.20
N SER A 601 32.75 47.04 -1.21
CA SER A 601 33.27 48.17 -0.43
C SER A 601 34.41 48.87 -1.17
N ALA A 602 34.60 50.17 -0.91
CA ALA A 602 35.67 51.04 -1.45
C ALA A 602 37.12 50.59 -1.13
N THR A 603 37.34 49.38 -0.62
CA THR A 603 38.64 48.88 -0.17
C THR A 603 38.94 47.42 -0.56
N THR A 604 38.10 46.74 -1.35
CA THR A 604 38.21 45.29 -1.63
C THR A 604 38.30 44.97 -3.13
N TYR A 605 39.12 43.96 -3.48
CA TYR A 605 39.35 43.49 -4.87
C TYR A 605 38.29 42.46 -5.30
N GLU A 606 37.02 42.87 -5.30
CA GLU A 606 35.92 41.96 -5.55
C GLU A 606 35.60 41.85 -7.04
N ALA A 607 35.54 40.62 -7.58
CA ALA A 607 35.20 40.38 -8.98
C ALA A 607 33.86 39.65 -9.13
N GLY A 608 33.01 40.08 -10.05
CA GLY A 608 31.78 39.36 -10.39
C GLY A 608 32.11 38.00 -11.00
N ILE A 609 32.76 38.00 -12.17
CA ILE A 609 33.18 36.77 -12.87
C ILE A 609 34.70 36.76 -13.00
N THR A 610 35.34 35.64 -12.67
CA THR A 610 36.77 35.42 -12.91
C THR A 610 37.01 34.13 -13.69
N LEU A 611 37.71 34.21 -14.82
CA LEU A 611 38.34 33.07 -15.50
C LEU A 611 39.86 33.18 -15.42
N ALA A 612 40.53 32.17 -14.87
CA ALA A 612 41.98 32.15 -14.72
C ALA A 612 42.64 30.92 -15.34
N SER A 613 43.56 31.13 -16.28
CA SER A 613 44.27 30.04 -16.99
C SER A 613 43.32 29.00 -17.61
N VAL A 614 42.24 29.44 -18.25
CA VAL A 614 41.24 28.60 -18.94
C VAL A 614 41.64 28.41 -20.40
N ASN A 615 41.62 27.18 -20.94
CA ASN A 615 41.97 26.94 -22.33
C ASN A 615 40.78 26.47 -23.17
N SER A 616 41.01 26.40 -24.48
CA SER A 616 40.02 26.09 -25.51
C SER A 616 39.95 24.60 -25.91
N THR A 617 40.59 23.72 -25.13
CA THR A 617 40.48 22.27 -25.37
C THR A 617 39.04 21.85 -25.15
N GLY A 618 38.38 21.32 -26.18
CA GLY A 618 36.96 20.95 -26.14
C GLY A 618 36.02 22.00 -26.75
N GLY A 619 36.50 23.23 -27.01
CA GLY A 619 35.71 24.32 -27.60
C GLY A 619 36.10 25.70 -27.07
N GLN A 620 35.56 26.75 -27.69
CA GLN A 620 35.75 28.13 -27.27
C GLN A 620 35.07 28.37 -25.91
N SER A 621 35.73 29.09 -25.00
CA SER A 621 35.10 29.47 -23.73
C SER A 621 34.33 30.77 -23.89
N VAL A 622 33.11 30.81 -23.35
CA VAL A 622 32.15 31.89 -23.60
C VAL A 622 31.67 32.48 -22.27
N ILE A 623 31.67 33.81 -22.18
CA ILE A 623 30.99 34.58 -21.14
C ILE A 623 29.91 35.40 -21.84
N SER A 624 28.64 35.00 -21.76
CA SER A 624 27.58 35.68 -22.52
C SER A 624 26.25 35.89 -21.80
N GLY A 625 25.59 37.03 -22.02
CA GLY A 625 24.26 37.29 -21.45
C GLY A 625 24.22 37.51 -19.93
N ASN A 626 25.37 37.66 -19.26
CA ASN A 626 25.40 37.82 -17.81
C ASN A 626 25.10 39.27 -17.41
N THR A 627 24.38 39.45 -16.30
CA THR A 627 24.22 40.73 -15.61
C THR A 627 25.12 40.75 -14.38
N VAL A 628 26.06 41.69 -14.29
CA VAL A 628 27.05 41.81 -13.22
C VAL A 628 27.03 43.24 -12.70
N ASP A 629 26.47 43.44 -11.50
CA ASP A 629 26.23 44.77 -10.93
C ASP A 629 26.87 44.92 -9.54
N GLY A 630 27.47 46.06 -9.21
CA GLY A 630 27.92 46.36 -7.84
C GLY A 630 29.25 45.73 -7.40
N PHE A 631 30.15 45.37 -8.33
CA PHE A 631 31.48 44.79 -8.07
C PHE A 631 32.62 45.76 -8.39
N SER A 632 33.77 45.68 -7.69
CA SER A 632 34.93 46.54 -7.98
C SER A 632 35.73 46.10 -9.22
N ARG A 633 35.50 44.87 -9.68
CA ARG A 633 35.80 44.37 -11.04
C ARG A 633 34.57 43.63 -11.56
N GLY A 634 34.05 43.97 -12.72
CA GLY A 634 32.92 43.24 -13.31
C GLY A 634 33.31 41.82 -13.73
N ILE A 635 34.01 41.72 -14.87
CA ILE A 635 34.53 40.48 -15.43
C ILE A 635 36.06 40.54 -15.45
N ARG A 636 36.71 39.47 -15.00
CA ARG A 636 38.17 39.38 -14.88
C ARG A 636 38.72 38.15 -15.59
N ILE A 637 39.60 38.37 -16.54
CA ILE A 637 40.44 37.34 -17.15
C ILE A 637 41.87 37.51 -16.62
N GLN A 638 42.47 36.41 -16.18
CA GLN A 638 43.85 36.43 -15.68
C GLN A 638 44.59 35.12 -15.96
N ARG A 639 45.90 35.15 -15.74
CA ARG A 639 46.70 33.94 -15.52
C ARG A 639 46.74 33.63 -14.02
N TRP A 640 46.61 32.36 -13.65
CA TRP A 640 46.67 31.93 -12.25
C TRP A 640 48.10 31.86 -11.70
N ALA A 641 48.97 31.10 -12.37
CA ALA A 641 50.39 30.99 -12.03
C ALA A 641 51.28 30.88 -13.29
N SER A 642 52.58 31.14 -13.11
CA SER A 642 53.55 31.17 -14.22
C SER A 642 53.61 29.89 -15.08
N GLY A 643 53.31 28.73 -14.47
CA GLY A 643 53.33 27.41 -15.11
C GLY A 643 52.00 26.95 -15.74
N ASP A 644 50.91 27.69 -15.57
CA ASP A 644 49.55 27.22 -15.92
C ASP A 644 49.09 27.63 -17.31
N GLY A 645 49.85 28.50 -17.98
CA GLY A 645 49.49 29.11 -19.25
C GLY A 645 48.51 30.27 -19.11
N ASN A 646 48.43 31.08 -20.17
CA ASN A 646 47.42 32.12 -20.31
C ASN A 646 46.03 31.49 -20.53
N SER A 647 44.98 32.25 -20.24
CA SER A 647 43.67 31.91 -20.77
C SER A 647 43.67 32.01 -22.30
N ASP A 648 42.93 31.17 -23.01
CA ASP A 648 42.95 31.10 -24.47
C ASP A 648 41.55 30.91 -25.05
N ASP A 649 41.32 31.54 -26.21
CA ASP A 649 40.06 31.58 -26.97
C ASP A 649 38.85 31.89 -26.08
N ILE A 650 38.86 33.11 -25.51
CA ILE A 650 37.78 33.60 -24.66
C ILE A 650 36.91 34.56 -25.48
N GLU A 651 35.62 34.29 -25.50
CA GLU A 651 34.59 35.19 -26.02
C GLU A 651 33.80 35.83 -24.88
N ILE A 652 33.66 37.15 -24.89
CA ILE A 652 32.87 37.93 -23.93
C ILE A 652 31.81 38.69 -24.73
N THR A 653 30.55 38.26 -24.68
CA THR A 653 29.49 38.87 -25.51
C THR A 653 28.21 39.19 -24.78
N ASN A 654 27.48 40.24 -25.16
CA ASN A 654 26.13 40.51 -24.66
C ASN A 654 26.01 40.54 -23.11
N ASN A 655 27.07 40.94 -22.38
CA ASN A 655 27.02 41.06 -20.93
C ASN A 655 26.64 42.48 -20.51
N ALA A 656 25.85 42.62 -19.45
CA ALA A 656 25.54 43.88 -18.79
C ALA A 656 26.36 44.00 -17.50
N VAL A 657 27.41 44.81 -17.50
CA VAL A 657 28.31 45.03 -16.36
C VAL A 657 28.13 46.47 -15.88
N THR A 658 27.62 46.66 -14.66
CA THR A 658 27.19 47.98 -14.16
C THR A 658 27.64 48.28 -12.72
N ASP A 659 27.58 49.56 -12.35
CA ASP A 659 27.78 50.09 -10.98
C ASP A 659 29.11 49.67 -10.30
N GLY A 660 30.23 50.12 -10.84
CA GLY A 660 31.55 49.90 -10.24
C GLY A 660 31.77 50.79 -9.01
N VAL A 661 31.89 50.20 -7.81
CA VAL A 661 31.97 50.97 -6.55
C VAL A 661 33.27 51.81 -6.43
N VAL A 662 33.12 53.02 -5.88
CA VAL A 662 34.09 54.13 -5.83
C VAL A 662 35.35 53.84 -4.97
N LEU A 663 36.51 53.80 -5.62
CA LEU A 663 37.88 54.03 -5.10
C LEU A 663 38.20 55.47 -4.66
N THR A 664 38.40 55.75 -3.37
CA THR A 664 39.24 56.87 -2.90
C THR A 664 40.65 56.37 -2.56
N GLY A 665 41.43 55.93 -3.56
CA GLY A 665 42.79 55.40 -3.36
C GLY A 665 43.56 55.25 -4.68
N SER A 666 44.88 55.40 -4.64
CA SER A 666 45.77 55.54 -5.81
C SER A 666 46.18 54.22 -6.51
N GLU A 667 45.43 53.13 -6.34
CA GLU A 667 45.73 51.82 -6.94
C GLU A 667 44.97 51.66 -8.26
N SER A 668 45.69 51.49 -9.38
CA SER A 668 45.17 51.63 -10.74
C SER A 668 44.27 50.50 -11.25
N SER A 669 43.88 49.50 -10.45
CA SER A 669 43.29 48.23 -10.94
C SER A 669 41.91 47.87 -10.37
N THR A 670 41.18 48.83 -9.80
CA THR A 670 39.84 48.66 -9.21
C THR A 670 38.87 49.69 -9.79
N GLY A 671 37.56 49.46 -9.62
CA GLY A 671 36.51 50.27 -10.26
C GLY A 671 36.53 50.09 -11.79
N VAL A 672 36.77 48.86 -12.26
CA VAL A 672 36.93 48.53 -13.68
C VAL A 672 35.85 47.55 -14.14
N GLY A 673 35.35 47.70 -15.36
CA GLY A 673 34.35 46.79 -15.91
C GLY A 673 34.96 45.45 -16.29
N LEU A 674 35.83 45.47 -17.30
CA LEU A 674 36.56 44.30 -17.77
C LEU A 674 38.04 44.43 -17.39
N PHE A 675 38.55 43.51 -16.58
CA PHE A 675 39.97 43.40 -16.26
C PHE A 675 40.60 42.26 -17.07
N LEU A 676 41.49 42.58 -18.00
CA LEU A 676 42.01 41.62 -18.98
C LEU A 676 43.52 41.44 -18.84
N ALA A 677 43.93 40.31 -18.27
CA ALA A 677 45.33 39.95 -18.13
C ALA A 677 45.58 38.50 -18.55
N GLY A 678 46.74 38.20 -19.13
CA GLY A 678 47.19 36.83 -19.33
C GLY A 678 46.24 36.00 -20.18
N VAL A 679 45.80 36.57 -21.31
CA VAL A 679 44.93 35.95 -22.31
C VAL A 679 45.63 35.96 -23.67
N THR A 680 45.44 34.94 -24.50
CA THR A 680 46.11 34.82 -25.82
C THR A 680 45.21 35.28 -26.97
N ASN A 681 44.01 34.70 -27.09
CA ASN A 681 42.99 35.07 -28.07
C ASN A 681 41.74 35.53 -27.31
N LEU A 682 41.32 36.77 -27.55
CA LEU A 682 40.19 37.39 -26.87
C LEU A 682 39.29 38.13 -27.88
N PHE A 683 37.99 37.85 -27.82
CA PHE A 683 36.94 38.54 -28.55
C PHE A 683 35.94 39.16 -27.57
N VAL A 684 35.67 40.45 -27.68
CA VAL A 684 34.73 41.19 -26.81
C VAL A 684 33.76 41.97 -27.69
N ASP A 685 32.46 41.64 -27.68
CA ASP A 685 31.45 42.29 -28.54
C ASP A 685 30.07 42.41 -27.87
N GLU A 686 29.23 43.37 -28.26
CA GLU A 686 27.86 43.54 -27.71
C GLU A 686 27.73 43.75 -26.18
N ASN A 687 28.80 44.08 -25.46
CA ASN A 687 28.71 44.24 -24.00
C ASN A 687 28.29 45.67 -23.60
N THR A 688 27.41 45.79 -22.61
CA THR A 688 27.12 47.06 -21.94
C THR A 688 27.91 47.12 -20.64
N VAL A 689 28.96 47.94 -20.59
CA VAL A 689 29.86 48.06 -19.44
C VAL A 689 29.89 49.53 -19.00
N THR A 690 29.12 49.91 -17.98
CA THR A 690 28.88 51.33 -17.68
C THR A 690 28.96 51.65 -16.17
N GLY A 691 29.21 52.91 -15.82
CA GLY A 691 29.18 53.39 -14.43
C GLY A 691 30.39 53.01 -13.57
N HIS A 692 31.53 52.69 -14.18
CA HIS A 692 32.77 52.32 -13.48
C HIS A 692 33.69 53.53 -13.27
N THR A 693 34.27 53.67 -12.07
CA THR A 693 35.03 54.87 -11.71
C THR A 693 36.45 54.96 -12.28
N ASN A 694 36.99 53.88 -12.87
CA ASN A 694 38.31 53.84 -13.48
C ASN A 694 38.21 53.65 -15.00
N ALA A 695 38.05 52.41 -15.47
CA ALA A 695 37.93 52.14 -16.90
C ALA A 695 36.85 51.11 -17.22
N GLY A 696 36.16 51.27 -18.36
CA GLY A 696 35.29 50.22 -18.91
C GLY A 696 36.09 48.95 -19.20
N VAL A 697 37.24 49.10 -19.86
CA VAL A 697 38.22 48.03 -20.09
C VAL A 697 39.58 48.40 -19.52
N TYR A 698 40.19 47.52 -18.73
CA TYR A 698 41.50 47.75 -18.12
C TYR A 698 42.46 46.59 -18.40
N ILE A 699 43.61 46.91 -19.01
CA ILE A 699 44.65 45.95 -19.38
C ILE A 699 45.98 46.34 -18.72
N PRO A 700 46.40 45.64 -17.66
CA PRO A 700 47.64 45.96 -16.95
C PRO A 700 48.88 45.60 -17.78
N ALA A 701 50.00 46.29 -17.53
CA ALA A 701 51.30 46.00 -18.15
C ALA A 701 51.85 44.61 -17.78
N THR A 702 51.49 44.12 -16.58
CA THR A 702 51.91 42.84 -16.05
C THR A 702 50.72 41.97 -15.71
N VAL A 703 50.88 40.66 -15.87
CA VAL A 703 49.96 39.68 -15.28
C VAL A 703 50.20 39.56 -13.77
N SER A 704 49.29 38.86 -13.10
CA SER A 704 49.25 38.65 -11.64
C SER A 704 50.56 38.14 -11.00
N ASP A 705 51.40 37.42 -11.74
CA ASP A 705 52.67 36.87 -11.27
C ASP A 705 53.90 37.73 -11.59
N GLY A 706 53.69 38.96 -12.10
CA GLY A 706 54.75 39.90 -12.44
C GLY A 706 55.36 39.71 -13.83
N GLY A 707 54.93 38.71 -14.60
CA GLY A 707 55.28 38.57 -16.03
C GLY A 707 54.67 39.68 -16.89
N ALA A 708 55.24 39.92 -18.08
CA ALA A 708 54.67 40.87 -19.04
C ALA A 708 53.31 40.36 -19.54
N ASN A 709 52.31 41.24 -19.58
CA ASN A 709 51.02 40.92 -20.16
C ASN A 709 51.11 41.02 -21.69
N THR A 710 51.13 39.85 -22.35
CA THR A 710 51.22 39.73 -23.81
C THR A 710 49.98 39.03 -24.32
N ILE A 711 49.15 39.76 -25.08
CA ILE A 711 47.93 39.24 -25.70
C ILE A 711 48.24 39.10 -27.20
N THR A 712 47.88 37.98 -27.82
CA THR A 712 48.27 37.72 -29.22
C THR A 712 47.26 38.32 -30.19
N ASN A 713 45.98 38.01 -30.00
CA ASN A 713 44.87 38.57 -30.75
C ASN A 713 43.84 39.15 -29.79
N MET A 714 43.59 40.45 -29.91
CA MET A 714 42.64 41.16 -29.07
C MET A 714 41.71 42.01 -29.94
N ILE A 715 40.45 41.59 -29.99
CA ILE A 715 39.38 42.27 -30.70
C ILE A 715 38.38 42.73 -29.65
N ILE A 716 38.18 44.04 -29.56
CA ILE A 716 37.24 44.71 -28.68
C ILE A 716 36.31 45.50 -29.60
N GLY A 717 35.17 44.92 -29.96
CA GLY A 717 34.26 45.44 -30.98
C GLY A 717 34.59 44.86 -32.35
N GLY A 718 33.62 44.12 -32.90
CA GLY A 718 33.85 43.22 -34.03
C GLY A 718 33.02 43.50 -35.27
N SER A 719 31.89 44.22 -35.18
CA SER A 719 31.00 44.39 -36.33
C SER A 719 30.25 45.72 -36.34
N THR A 720 29.72 46.10 -37.51
CA THR A 720 28.85 47.28 -37.66
C THR A 720 27.41 47.06 -37.15
N ALA A 721 27.04 45.80 -36.85
CA ALA A 721 25.72 45.42 -36.37
C ALA A 721 25.62 45.41 -34.83
N SER A 722 26.77 45.41 -34.15
CA SER A 722 26.94 45.21 -32.72
C SER A 722 27.95 46.19 -32.15
N PHE A 723 27.64 46.83 -31.01
CA PHE A 723 28.57 47.76 -30.35
C PHE A 723 28.74 47.36 -28.90
N ASN A 724 29.97 47.43 -28.39
CA ASN A 724 30.15 47.52 -26.93
C ASN A 724 29.82 48.95 -26.48
N ASP A 725 29.05 49.08 -25.41
CA ASP A 725 28.74 50.34 -24.75
C ASP A 725 29.60 50.50 -23.48
N PHE A 726 30.70 51.25 -23.59
CA PHE A 726 31.56 51.66 -22.48
C PHE A 726 31.18 53.05 -21.93
N SER A 727 29.93 53.48 -22.11
CA SER A 727 29.50 54.81 -21.69
C SER A 727 29.51 55.01 -20.18
N SER A 728 29.66 56.27 -19.75
CA SER A 728 29.59 56.67 -18.33
C SER A 728 30.69 56.11 -17.41
N ASN A 729 31.73 55.48 -17.96
CA ASN A 729 32.97 55.19 -17.24
C ASN A 729 33.92 56.41 -17.24
N THR A 730 34.88 56.47 -16.31
CA THR A 730 35.89 57.55 -16.31
C THR A 730 36.75 57.51 -17.58
N ASP A 731 37.33 56.35 -17.88
CA ASP A 731 37.99 56.06 -19.15
C ASP A 731 37.27 54.90 -19.87
N GLY A 732 37.22 54.96 -21.20
CA GLY A 732 36.59 53.89 -21.99
C GLY A 732 37.43 52.61 -21.95
N MET A 733 38.73 52.76 -22.21
CA MET A 733 39.72 51.68 -22.13
C MET A 733 41.08 52.24 -21.71
N ASP A 734 41.78 51.50 -20.84
CA ASP A 734 43.17 51.73 -20.49
C ASP A 734 44.02 50.50 -20.85
N ASN A 735 44.95 50.66 -21.79
CA ASN A 735 45.91 49.64 -22.17
C ASN A 735 47.33 50.02 -21.76
N PHE A 736 47.92 49.28 -20.84
CA PHE A 736 49.31 49.50 -20.39
C PHE A 736 50.29 48.48 -20.98
N THR A 737 49.88 47.69 -21.97
CA THR A 737 50.73 46.71 -22.65
C THR A 737 51.34 47.30 -23.91
N THR A 738 52.27 46.58 -24.55
CA THR A 738 52.75 46.94 -25.90
C THR A 738 51.85 46.36 -27.01
N THR A 739 50.81 45.61 -26.65
CA THR A 739 49.91 44.94 -27.61
C THR A 739 48.82 45.90 -28.02
N THR A 740 48.63 46.10 -29.32
CA THR A 740 47.50 46.87 -29.86
C THR A 740 46.22 46.04 -29.85
N ALA A 741 45.11 46.63 -29.39
CA ALA A 741 43.78 46.04 -29.53
C ALA A 741 43.10 46.57 -30.80
N SER A 742 42.44 45.71 -31.58
CA SER A 742 41.48 46.14 -32.59
C SER A 742 40.23 46.62 -31.85
N ALA A 743 39.86 47.88 -32.02
CA ALA A 743 38.92 48.55 -31.13
C ALA A 743 37.85 49.37 -31.89
N GLN A 744 37.47 48.90 -33.08
CA GLN A 744 36.38 49.47 -33.89
C GLN A 744 35.01 49.21 -33.25
N TYR A 745 34.00 50.00 -33.60
CA TYR A 745 32.60 49.72 -33.21
C TYR A 745 32.35 49.67 -31.69
N ASN A 746 32.90 50.64 -30.95
CA ASN A 746 32.63 50.82 -29.53
C ASN A 746 32.10 52.23 -29.23
N TRP A 747 31.23 52.36 -28.23
CA TRP A 747 30.85 53.64 -27.64
C TRP A 747 31.70 53.89 -26.40
N TRP A 748 32.66 54.82 -26.49
CA TRP A 748 33.67 55.01 -25.43
C TRP A 748 33.22 55.89 -24.27
N GLY A 749 32.07 56.58 -24.38
CA GLY A 749 31.49 57.38 -23.30
C GLY A 749 32.20 58.67 -22.91
N SER A 750 33.49 58.79 -23.19
CA SER A 750 34.36 59.87 -22.72
C SER A 750 35.09 60.56 -23.88
N SER A 751 35.32 61.87 -23.74
CA SER A 751 36.16 62.65 -24.65
C SER A 751 37.66 62.32 -24.53
N THR A 752 38.09 61.54 -23.52
CA THR A 752 39.48 61.08 -23.39
C THR A 752 39.79 59.90 -24.32
N GLY A 753 38.79 59.07 -24.64
CA GLY A 753 38.89 57.89 -25.51
C GLY A 753 39.68 56.74 -24.91
N PRO A 754 40.01 55.69 -25.69
CA PRO A 754 40.92 54.64 -25.26
C PRO A 754 42.34 55.20 -25.09
N ASN A 755 43.04 54.79 -24.02
CA ASN A 755 44.38 55.23 -23.64
C ASN A 755 45.38 54.08 -23.81
N HIS A 756 46.58 54.37 -24.34
CA HIS A 756 47.64 53.37 -24.57
C HIS A 756 49.02 54.00 -24.36
N SER A 757 49.52 54.06 -23.13
CA SER A 757 50.79 54.75 -22.82
C SER A 757 52.03 53.89 -23.13
N PRO A 758 53.11 54.46 -23.73
CA PRO A 758 53.32 55.88 -24.08
C PRO A 758 52.83 56.31 -25.48
N GLU A 759 52.34 55.40 -26.32
CA GLU A 759 52.01 55.64 -27.74
C GLU A 759 50.79 56.56 -27.95
N ASN A 760 49.82 56.53 -27.03
CA ASN A 760 48.61 57.35 -26.95
C ASN A 760 48.34 57.79 -25.50
N ILE A 761 48.66 59.04 -25.18
CA ILE A 761 48.34 59.68 -23.89
C ILE A 761 46.90 60.25 -23.99
N PRO A 762 46.07 60.23 -22.93
CA PRO A 762 44.66 60.64 -23.00
C PRO A 762 44.46 61.99 -23.70
N GLY A 763 43.57 62.02 -24.71
CA GLY A 763 43.16 63.24 -25.40
C GLY A 763 44.12 63.81 -26.47
N VAL A 764 45.13 63.06 -26.95
CA VAL A 764 46.08 63.59 -27.96
C VAL A 764 46.42 62.74 -29.20
N GLY A 765 45.89 61.54 -29.44
CA GLY A 765 46.21 60.89 -30.73
C GLY A 765 45.58 59.54 -31.04
N SER A 766 45.69 59.16 -32.31
CA SER A 766 45.14 57.98 -32.99
C SER A 766 46.01 56.72 -32.84
N SER A 767 46.72 56.54 -31.71
CA SER A 767 47.68 55.45 -31.53
C SER A 767 47.16 54.35 -30.61
N VAL A 768 45.94 53.85 -30.88
CA VAL A 768 45.43 52.59 -30.31
C VAL A 768 45.13 51.71 -31.53
N SER A 769 46.15 51.12 -32.15
CA SER A 769 46.06 50.43 -33.46
C SER A 769 45.59 51.31 -34.65
N ASP A 770 45.77 50.80 -35.87
CA ASP A 770 45.33 51.45 -37.11
C ASP A 770 43.79 51.40 -37.32
N TYR A 771 43.05 50.84 -36.35
CA TYR A 771 41.64 50.44 -36.43
C TYR A 771 40.83 50.96 -35.22
N VAL A 772 40.96 52.24 -34.88
CA VAL A 772 40.08 52.89 -33.89
C VAL A 772 39.39 54.10 -34.50
N ASP A 773 38.07 54.07 -34.45
CA ASP A 773 37.17 55.11 -34.91
C ASP A 773 37.39 56.45 -34.16
N TYR A 774 37.81 57.50 -34.86
CA TYR A 774 38.12 58.82 -34.30
C TYR A 774 37.40 59.96 -35.04
N SER A 775 36.46 60.70 -34.40
CA SER A 775 36.13 62.09 -34.78
C SER A 775 35.21 62.89 -33.82
N PRO A 776 35.75 63.66 -32.85
CA PRO A 776 36.10 63.13 -31.51
C PRO A 776 35.68 61.66 -31.25
N TRP A 777 36.23 61.02 -30.22
CA TRP A 777 35.82 59.64 -29.88
C TRP A 777 34.30 59.50 -29.89
N CYS A 778 33.76 58.42 -30.46
CA CYS A 778 32.32 58.19 -30.48
C CYS A 778 31.81 58.05 -29.04
N THR A 779 31.35 59.17 -28.49
CA THR A 779 30.99 59.31 -27.06
C THR A 779 29.60 58.79 -26.75
N ASN A 780 28.79 58.52 -27.77
CA ASN A 780 27.43 58.00 -27.62
C ASN A 780 26.94 57.30 -28.90
N SER A 781 25.78 56.68 -28.78
CA SER A 781 25.08 55.92 -29.82
C SER A 781 24.66 56.69 -31.08
N SER A 782 24.89 57.99 -31.15
CA SER A 782 24.53 58.84 -32.30
C SER A 782 25.64 58.95 -33.37
N CYS A 783 26.84 58.40 -33.11
CA CYS A 783 27.98 58.38 -34.03
C CYS A 783 27.70 57.37 -35.18
N THR A 784 27.44 57.82 -36.42
CA THR A 784 26.90 56.92 -37.49
C THR A 784 27.57 57.01 -38.87
N THR A 785 28.69 57.74 -39.06
CA THR A 785 29.37 57.79 -40.37
C THR A 785 30.90 57.85 -40.28
N PHE A 786 31.57 56.84 -40.83
CA PHE A 786 33.03 56.77 -41.04
C PHE A 786 33.32 56.83 -42.55
N GLY A 787 34.30 57.63 -42.97
CA GLY A 787 34.64 57.83 -44.39
C GLY A 787 36.15 57.85 -44.59
N SER A 788 36.67 56.94 -45.39
CA SER A 788 38.07 56.87 -45.84
C SER A 788 38.13 56.79 -47.38
N SER A 789 39.27 57.17 -47.97
CA SER A 789 39.48 57.31 -49.43
C SER A 789 40.58 56.39 -49.97
N ASP A 790 40.74 55.20 -49.39
CA ASP A 790 41.86 54.29 -49.65
C ASP A 790 41.59 53.24 -50.76
N PRO A 791 42.64 52.60 -51.32
CA PRO A 791 42.48 51.56 -52.33
C PRO A 791 41.75 50.31 -51.80
N ILE A 792 40.97 49.65 -52.67
CA ILE A 792 40.32 48.35 -52.36
C ILE A 792 41.38 47.35 -51.89
N ASP A 793 41.19 46.80 -50.70
CA ASP A 793 42.08 45.82 -50.10
C ASP A 793 41.44 44.42 -50.01
N HIS A 794 40.11 44.31 -49.86
CA HIS A 794 39.39 43.04 -49.77
C HIS A 794 37.92 43.11 -50.25
N PHE A 795 37.24 41.95 -50.29
CA PHE A 795 35.81 41.85 -50.57
C PHE A 795 35.12 41.10 -49.44
N ASP A 796 33.93 41.54 -49.05
CA ASP A 796 32.99 40.75 -48.27
C ASP A 796 32.11 39.92 -49.20
N ILE A 797 31.83 38.69 -48.79
CA ILE A 797 30.89 37.79 -49.47
C ILE A 797 29.91 37.29 -48.41
N ASP A 798 28.72 37.87 -48.38
CA ASP A 798 27.65 37.56 -47.43
C ASP A 798 26.68 36.53 -48.03
N PRO A 799 26.19 35.52 -47.27
CA PRO A 799 26.50 35.26 -45.86
C PRO A 799 27.93 34.78 -45.67
N SER A 800 28.58 35.28 -44.62
CA SER A 800 29.93 34.88 -44.18
C SER A 800 29.96 33.45 -43.63
N ALA A 801 28.81 32.96 -43.16
CA ALA A 801 28.50 31.56 -42.91
C ALA A 801 27.00 31.31 -43.16
N GLY A 802 26.67 30.40 -44.08
CA GLY A 802 25.29 30.00 -44.37
C GLY A 802 25.14 28.48 -44.41
N SER A 803 24.00 27.96 -43.95
CA SER A 803 23.62 26.56 -44.14
C SER A 803 22.48 26.46 -45.15
N ALA A 804 22.59 25.54 -46.11
CA ALA A 804 21.50 25.22 -47.01
C ALA A 804 21.44 23.72 -47.31
N ILE A 805 20.30 23.32 -47.85
CA ILE A 805 20.10 21.97 -48.35
C ILE A 805 20.75 21.84 -49.73
N VAL A 806 21.33 20.67 -50.00
CA VAL A 806 21.84 20.29 -51.33
C VAL A 806 20.83 20.61 -52.45
N ASN A 807 21.30 21.20 -53.56
CA ASN A 807 20.53 21.71 -54.70
C ASN A 807 19.67 22.97 -54.46
N VAL A 808 19.71 23.59 -53.28
CA VAL A 808 19.07 24.90 -53.03
C VAL A 808 20.05 26.03 -53.35
N LEU A 809 19.58 27.06 -54.05
CA LEU A 809 20.37 28.26 -54.38
C LEU A 809 20.44 29.18 -53.16
N ILE A 810 21.65 29.52 -52.73
CA ILE A 810 21.88 30.65 -51.81
C ILE A 810 22.30 31.87 -52.62
N THR A 811 21.67 33.01 -52.37
CA THR A 811 22.14 34.31 -52.87
C THR A 811 23.32 34.78 -52.03
N LEU A 812 24.45 35.03 -52.68
CA LEU A 812 25.61 35.65 -52.06
C LEU A 812 25.72 37.11 -52.49
N THR A 813 25.89 38.02 -51.55
CA THR A 813 26.12 39.44 -51.81
C THR A 813 27.61 39.73 -51.72
N VAL A 814 28.23 40.12 -52.83
CA VAL A 814 29.65 40.51 -52.87
C VAL A 814 29.77 42.02 -52.74
N THR A 815 30.51 42.47 -51.73
CA THR A 815 30.70 43.89 -51.42
C THR A 815 32.19 44.24 -51.48
N ALA A 816 32.55 45.24 -52.29
CA ALA A 816 33.89 45.81 -52.31
C ALA A 816 34.07 46.79 -51.16
N LYS A 817 35.13 46.52 -50.39
CA LYS A 817 35.53 47.25 -49.22
C LYS A 817 36.92 47.86 -49.45
N ASP A 818 37.18 49.02 -48.87
CA ASP A 818 38.52 49.58 -48.81
C ASP A 818 39.24 49.14 -47.53
N SER A 819 40.48 49.59 -47.32
CA SER A 819 41.25 49.26 -46.11
C SER A 819 40.66 49.80 -44.80
N ALA A 820 39.54 50.53 -44.86
CA ALA A 820 38.74 50.93 -43.71
C ALA A 820 37.41 50.17 -43.64
N ASP A 821 37.25 49.09 -44.43
CA ASP A 821 36.07 48.24 -44.50
C ASP A 821 34.76 48.95 -44.91
N ILE A 822 34.89 50.03 -45.71
CA ILE A 822 33.74 50.83 -46.19
C ILE A 822 33.30 50.39 -47.59
N THR A 823 31.99 50.20 -47.77
CA THR A 823 31.40 49.84 -49.07
C THR A 823 31.58 50.94 -50.11
N ARG A 824 32.22 50.63 -51.23
CA ARG A 824 32.60 51.65 -52.22
C ARG A 824 31.50 52.01 -53.21
N VAL A 825 30.73 53.07 -52.91
CA VAL A 825 29.50 53.49 -53.63
C VAL A 825 29.62 53.83 -55.14
N ASN A 826 30.82 53.75 -55.74
CA ASN A 826 31.05 53.98 -57.19
C ASN A 826 32.10 53.03 -57.80
N ASP A 827 32.22 51.80 -57.29
CA ASP A 827 33.16 50.81 -57.83
C ASP A 827 32.71 50.22 -59.18
N THR A 828 33.62 50.13 -60.15
CA THR A 828 33.45 49.40 -61.43
C THR A 828 34.39 48.19 -61.55
N SER A 829 34.94 47.70 -60.43
CA SER A 829 35.82 46.54 -60.40
C SER A 829 35.11 45.27 -60.83
N VAL A 830 35.88 44.35 -61.41
CA VAL A 830 35.42 43.02 -61.78
C VAL A 830 36.04 42.01 -60.82
N VAL A 831 35.20 41.20 -60.19
CA VAL A 831 35.60 40.12 -59.28
C VAL A 831 35.48 38.80 -60.03
N SER A 832 36.56 38.02 -60.05
CA SER A 832 36.54 36.63 -60.50
C SER A 832 36.16 35.75 -59.32
N MET A 833 35.12 34.94 -59.48
CA MET A 833 34.59 34.08 -58.43
C MET A 833 34.93 32.62 -58.70
N ALA A 834 35.28 31.89 -57.65
CA ALA A 834 35.53 30.47 -57.66
C ALA A 834 34.90 29.81 -56.45
N ALA A 835 34.41 28.59 -56.61
CA ALA A 835 33.93 27.75 -55.52
C ALA A 835 34.66 26.41 -55.58
N ASP A 836 34.91 25.81 -54.42
CA ASP A 836 35.48 24.47 -54.33
C ASP A 836 34.38 23.38 -54.31
N HIS A 837 34.78 22.12 -54.05
CA HIS A 837 33.89 20.97 -53.93
C HIS A 837 32.90 20.74 -55.09
N GLY A 838 33.21 21.26 -56.28
CA GLY A 838 32.37 21.11 -57.47
C GLY A 838 31.08 21.93 -57.46
N ALA A 839 30.96 22.90 -56.54
CA ALA A 839 29.80 23.76 -56.45
C ALA A 839 29.64 24.66 -57.70
N SER A 840 28.39 24.92 -58.08
CA SER A 840 28.05 25.76 -59.22
C SER A 840 27.72 27.19 -58.78
N LEU A 841 28.37 28.16 -59.42
CA LEU A 841 28.15 29.59 -59.21
C LEU A 841 27.26 30.18 -60.30
N GLY A 842 26.34 31.07 -59.92
CA GLY A 842 25.45 31.76 -60.84
C GLY A 842 26.18 32.65 -61.85
N THR A 843 27.33 33.25 -61.47
CA THR A 843 28.21 33.99 -62.39
C THR A 843 29.68 33.89 -61.94
N LEU A 844 30.59 33.55 -62.87
CA LEU A 844 32.04 33.44 -62.60
C LEU A 844 32.79 34.78 -62.60
N LEU A 845 32.25 35.82 -63.27
CA LEU A 845 32.82 37.17 -63.32
C LEU A 845 31.75 38.19 -62.95
N LEU A 846 31.92 38.88 -61.82
CA LEU A 846 30.95 39.81 -61.28
C LEU A 846 31.47 41.25 -61.39
N THR A 847 30.82 42.06 -62.23
CA THR A 847 31.07 43.52 -62.27
C THR A 847 30.24 44.18 -61.18
N LEU A 848 30.89 44.80 -60.20
CA LEU A 848 30.19 45.46 -59.09
C LEU A 848 29.49 46.74 -59.56
N ILE A 849 28.32 47.04 -58.99
CA ILE A 849 27.58 48.27 -59.25
C ILE A 849 27.47 49.00 -57.91
N SER A 850 28.01 50.22 -57.82
CA SER A 850 28.05 50.98 -56.56
C SER A 850 28.67 50.23 -55.37
N GLY A 851 29.65 49.36 -55.63
CA GLY A 851 30.39 48.64 -54.59
C GLY A 851 29.78 47.33 -54.12
N THR A 852 28.59 46.94 -54.59
CA THR A 852 27.94 45.69 -54.18
C THR A 852 27.28 44.99 -55.37
N ARG A 853 27.24 43.66 -55.37
CA ARG A 853 26.41 42.89 -56.31
C ARG A 853 26.15 41.46 -55.85
N ASP A 854 24.99 40.94 -56.20
CA ASP A 854 24.59 39.58 -55.86
C ASP A 854 25.03 38.55 -56.92
N THR A 855 25.35 37.35 -56.46
CA THR A 855 25.51 36.11 -57.24
C THR A 855 24.80 34.98 -56.49
N THR A 856 24.84 33.75 -57.00
CA THR A 856 24.30 32.59 -56.29
C THR A 856 25.31 31.45 -56.24
N VAL A 857 25.20 30.60 -55.21
CA VAL A 857 25.95 29.35 -55.09
C VAL A 857 24.99 28.18 -54.85
N THR A 858 25.33 27.02 -55.42
CA THR A 858 24.61 25.74 -55.26
C THR A 858 25.60 24.61 -55.19
N ASN A 859 25.29 23.55 -54.45
CA ASN A 859 26.05 22.31 -54.49
C ASN A 859 25.12 21.10 -54.58
N SER A 860 25.52 20.08 -55.34
CA SER A 860 24.74 18.86 -55.56
C SER A 860 25.13 17.71 -54.63
N VAL A 861 26.07 17.95 -53.71
CA VAL A 861 26.53 17.00 -52.69
C VAL A 861 26.68 17.71 -51.36
N THR A 862 26.63 16.95 -50.26
CA THR A 862 26.83 17.49 -48.92
C THR A 862 28.29 17.89 -48.69
N GLY A 863 28.48 18.85 -47.79
CA GLY A 863 29.79 19.35 -47.41
C GLY A 863 29.87 20.87 -47.48
N THR A 864 30.97 21.40 -46.93
CA THR A 864 31.24 22.82 -46.90
C THR A 864 31.87 23.26 -48.23
N VAL A 865 31.21 24.21 -48.88
CA VAL A 865 31.69 24.87 -50.10
C VAL A 865 32.34 26.19 -49.72
N ASN A 866 33.62 26.33 -49.99
CA ASN A 866 34.32 27.59 -49.86
C ASN A 866 34.17 28.39 -51.17
N VAL A 867 33.63 29.59 -51.06
CA VAL A 867 33.50 30.54 -52.17
C VAL A 867 34.55 31.62 -51.98
N SER A 868 35.33 31.88 -53.03
CA SER A 868 36.37 32.91 -53.04
C SER A 868 36.16 33.87 -54.23
N GLY A 869 36.46 35.14 -53.99
CA GLY A 869 36.45 36.21 -54.97
C GLY A 869 37.83 36.88 -55.03
N ILE A 870 38.34 37.10 -56.24
CA ILE A 870 39.62 37.79 -56.47
C ILE A 870 39.41 38.90 -57.49
N LYS A 871 39.95 40.09 -57.22
CA LYS A 871 39.88 41.22 -58.15
C LYS A 871 40.64 40.92 -59.44
N VAL A 872 40.00 41.10 -60.59
CA VAL A 872 40.66 40.93 -61.90
C VAL A 872 41.73 42.03 -62.07
N GLY A 873 43.01 41.63 -62.12
CA GLY A 873 44.14 42.54 -62.32
C GLY A 873 44.59 43.32 -61.08
N GLY A 874 44.10 43.00 -59.88
CA GLY A 874 44.52 43.58 -58.60
C GLY A 874 44.75 42.49 -57.53
N SER A 875 45.04 42.90 -56.28
CA SER A 875 45.38 41.98 -55.19
C SER A 875 44.27 41.74 -54.17
N ALA A 876 43.14 42.45 -54.25
CA ALA A 876 42.05 42.31 -53.28
C ALA A 876 41.33 40.97 -53.42
N THR A 877 41.06 40.32 -52.29
CA THR A 877 40.44 38.99 -52.20
C THR A 877 39.37 38.96 -51.12
N GLY A 878 38.39 38.07 -51.26
CA GLY A 878 37.37 37.78 -50.25
C GLY A 878 36.99 36.31 -50.28
N SER A 879 36.57 35.75 -49.16
CA SER A 879 36.08 34.37 -49.10
C SER A 879 35.01 34.17 -48.06
N THR A 880 34.10 33.24 -48.33
CA THR A 880 33.08 32.75 -47.39
C THR A 880 32.96 31.24 -47.52
N SER A 881 32.24 30.61 -46.59
CA SER A 881 31.85 29.20 -46.71
C SER A 881 30.35 29.01 -46.56
N VAL A 882 29.81 28.05 -47.31
CA VAL A 882 28.43 27.62 -47.22
C VAL A 882 28.41 26.12 -46.96
N SER A 883 27.79 25.71 -45.87
CA SER A 883 27.62 24.29 -45.54
C SER A 883 26.35 23.76 -46.19
N PHE A 884 26.51 22.78 -47.09
CA PHE A 884 25.37 22.08 -47.68
C PHE A 884 25.11 20.78 -46.92
N THR A 885 23.98 20.69 -46.23
CA THR A 885 23.52 19.47 -45.57
C THR A 885 22.56 18.71 -46.47
N SER A 886 22.44 17.40 -46.26
CA SER A 886 21.39 16.62 -46.92
C SER A 886 20.05 17.14 -46.42
N SER A 887 19.08 17.36 -47.31
CA SER A 887 17.70 17.43 -46.85
C SER A 887 17.38 16.11 -46.18
N ASP A 888 16.75 16.18 -45.02
CA ASP A 888 15.86 15.12 -44.59
C ASP A 888 14.45 15.49 -45.09
N PRO A 889 13.99 14.94 -46.22
CA PRO A 889 12.63 15.19 -46.71
C PRO A 889 11.61 14.24 -46.08
N ASP A 890 12.07 13.22 -45.34
CA ASP A 890 11.21 12.20 -44.82
C ASP A 890 10.57 12.75 -43.56
N ALA A 891 9.24 12.70 -43.52
CA ALA A 891 8.50 13.11 -42.35
C ALA A 891 8.34 11.90 -41.41
N PRO A 892 8.27 12.12 -40.09
CA PRO A 892 8.10 11.01 -39.16
C PRO A 892 6.80 10.28 -39.46
N THR A 893 6.87 8.95 -39.51
CA THR A 893 5.72 8.05 -39.68
C THR A 893 5.59 7.15 -38.48
N ILE A 894 4.36 6.73 -38.16
CA ILE A 894 4.12 5.76 -37.09
C ILE A 894 4.42 4.37 -37.65
N ILE A 895 5.45 3.70 -37.10
CA ILE A 895 5.83 2.32 -37.46
C ILE A 895 4.88 1.33 -36.80
N SER A 896 4.62 1.51 -35.51
CA SER A 896 3.84 0.59 -34.71
C SER A 896 3.42 1.24 -33.40
N HIS A 897 2.35 0.74 -32.80
CA HIS A 897 1.97 1.03 -31.44
C HIS A 897 1.70 -0.26 -30.67
N SER A 898 1.81 -0.16 -29.35
CA SER A 898 1.43 -1.21 -28.42
C SER A 898 0.52 -0.59 -27.35
N PRO A 899 -0.64 -1.16 -27.03
CA PRO A 899 -1.22 -2.36 -27.65
C PRO A 899 -1.42 -2.23 -29.15
N ALA A 900 -1.35 -3.35 -29.87
CA ALA A 900 -1.56 -3.39 -31.31
C ALA A 900 -3.03 -3.07 -31.67
N ASP A 901 -3.28 -2.74 -32.92
CA ASP A 901 -4.63 -2.54 -33.45
C ASP A 901 -5.48 -3.80 -33.24
N ASP A 902 -6.76 -3.62 -32.93
CA ASP A 902 -7.73 -4.66 -32.56
C ASP A 902 -7.33 -5.54 -31.36
N ALA A 903 -6.31 -5.16 -30.57
CA ALA A 903 -5.89 -5.97 -29.43
C ALA A 903 -7.00 -6.02 -28.37
N THR A 904 -7.46 -7.22 -28.03
CA THR A 904 -8.36 -7.47 -26.90
C THR A 904 -7.55 -7.96 -25.69
N ASP A 905 -8.20 -8.02 -24.53
CA ASP A 905 -7.60 -8.58 -23.31
C ASP A 905 -6.33 -7.87 -22.84
N VAL A 906 -6.22 -6.57 -23.16
CA VAL A 906 -5.12 -5.74 -22.73
C VAL A 906 -5.23 -5.47 -21.23
N ALA A 907 -4.16 -5.75 -20.47
CA ALA A 907 -4.14 -5.47 -19.03
C ALA A 907 -4.41 -3.98 -18.75
N VAL A 908 -5.23 -3.69 -17.75
CA VAL A 908 -5.55 -2.30 -17.36
C VAL A 908 -4.35 -1.51 -16.83
N THR A 909 -3.28 -2.20 -16.41
CA THR A 909 -2.00 -1.64 -15.97
C THR A 909 -1.00 -1.44 -17.11
N THR A 910 -1.40 -1.69 -18.37
CA THR A 910 -0.50 -1.51 -19.50
C THR A 910 -0.05 -0.05 -19.62
N VAL A 911 1.18 0.15 -20.07
CA VAL A 911 1.71 1.47 -20.45
C VAL A 911 1.78 1.50 -21.98
N PRO A 912 0.81 2.12 -22.66
CA PRO A 912 0.82 2.20 -24.12
C PRO A 912 2.04 2.96 -24.66
N TYR A 913 2.52 2.58 -25.84
CA TYR A 913 3.59 3.31 -26.52
C TYR A 913 3.42 3.32 -28.04
N ILE A 914 4.01 4.32 -28.68
CA ILE A 914 4.02 4.51 -30.14
C ILE A 914 5.48 4.63 -30.60
N THR A 915 5.85 3.90 -31.65
CA THR A 915 7.18 3.93 -32.26
C THR A 915 7.11 4.62 -33.62
N PHE A 916 8.02 5.55 -33.86
CA PHE A 916 8.12 6.38 -35.06
C PHE A 916 9.31 5.96 -35.94
N SER A 917 9.30 6.36 -37.22
CA SER A 917 10.34 6.01 -38.19
C SER A 917 11.71 6.63 -37.94
N GLU A 918 11.76 7.67 -37.12
CA GLU A 918 12.93 8.49 -36.86
C GLU A 918 12.78 9.25 -35.54
N ALA A 919 13.85 9.94 -35.13
CA ALA A 919 13.89 10.67 -33.88
C ALA A 919 12.99 11.92 -33.94
N LEU A 920 12.11 12.06 -32.95
CA LEU A 920 11.19 13.19 -32.82
C LEU A 920 11.81 14.35 -32.07
N LYS A 921 11.42 15.57 -32.46
CA LYS A 921 11.76 16.80 -31.74
C LYS A 921 11.02 16.87 -30.41
N ALA A 922 11.78 16.79 -29.32
CA ALA A 922 11.27 16.65 -27.96
C ALA A 922 10.21 17.70 -27.56
N SER A 923 10.33 18.94 -28.01
CA SER A 923 9.36 20.01 -27.67
C SER A 923 7.97 19.81 -28.28
N THR A 924 7.83 18.95 -29.29
CA THR A 924 6.54 18.63 -29.92
C THR A 924 5.85 17.40 -29.31
N VAL A 925 6.56 16.66 -28.43
CA VAL A 925 6.07 15.45 -27.76
C VAL A 925 5.50 15.84 -26.39
N ASN A 926 4.19 16.02 -26.32
CA ASN A 926 3.47 16.44 -25.11
C ASN A 926 2.03 15.94 -25.12
N SER A 927 1.34 16.06 -23.98
CA SER A 927 -0.04 15.60 -23.77
C SER A 927 -1.12 16.37 -24.56
N THR A 928 -0.74 17.42 -25.29
CA THR A 928 -1.63 18.08 -26.25
C THR A 928 -1.57 17.41 -27.61
N ASN A 929 -0.36 17.06 -28.06
CA ASN A 929 -0.14 16.50 -29.40
C ASN A 929 -0.27 14.98 -29.47
N ILE A 930 -0.09 14.27 -28.34
CA ILE A 930 -0.19 12.81 -28.22
C ILE A 930 -1.08 12.49 -27.02
N GLN A 931 -2.17 11.76 -27.25
CA GLN A 931 -3.20 11.47 -26.25
C GLN A 931 -3.68 10.02 -26.36
N LEU A 932 -4.13 9.47 -25.24
CA LEU A 932 -4.94 8.25 -25.18
C LEU A 932 -6.40 8.65 -24.93
N LYS A 933 -7.34 8.09 -25.70
CA LYS A 933 -8.74 8.53 -25.66
C LYS A 933 -9.70 7.35 -25.58
N LYS A 934 -10.84 7.56 -24.91
CA LYS A 934 -11.93 6.55 -24.88
C LYS A 934 -12.65 6.51 -26.22
N TYR A 935 -12.89 5.30 -26.72
CA TYR A 935 -13.53 5.09 -28.01
C TYR A 935 -15.03 5.52 -28.00
N SER A 936 -15.71 5.31 -26.88
CA SER A 936 -17.16 5.56 -26.73
C SER A 936 -17.57 7.03 -26.81
N ASP A 937 -16.82 7.92 -26.16
CA ASP A 937 -17.22 9.32 -25.97
C ASP A 937 -16.14 10.36 -26.35
N ASN A 938 -14.97 9.90 -26.83
CA ASN A 938 -13.85 10.76 -27.21
C ASN A 938 -13.26 11.59 -26.05
N SER A 939 -13.48 11.17 -24.80
CA SER A 939 -12.85 11.79 -23.63
C SER A 939 -11.35 11.45 -23.55
N ASN A 940 -10.55 12.37 -23.00
CA ASN A 940 -9.12 12.18 -22.80
C ASN A 940 -8.88 11.33 -21.54
N VAL A 941 -7.93 10.39 -21.62
CA VAL A 941 -7.35 9.72 -20.46
C VAL A 941 -6.18 10.56 -19.95
N SER A 942 -6.21 10.94 -18.67
CA SER A 942 -5.08 11.65 -18.05
C SER A 942 -3.85 10.75 -18.02
N ALA A 943 -2.76 11.23 -18.63
CA ALA A 943 -1.53 10.48 -18.79
C ALA A 943 -0.33 11.42 -18.94
N THR A 944 0.83 10.95 -18.51
CA THR A 944 2.13 11.57 -18.77
C THR A 944 2.75 11.00 -20.05
N VAL A 945 3.23 11.87 -20.94
CA VAL A 945 3.87 11.47 -22.21
C VAL A 945 5.38 11.67 -22.09
N SER A 946 6.17 10.64 -22.43
CA SER A 946 7.63 10.69 -22.37
C SER A 946 8.29 10.15 -23.64
N LEU A 947 9.40 10.78 -24.03
CA LEU A 947 10.21 10.39 -25.19
C LEU A 947 11.40 9.52 -24.72
N VAL A 948 11.57 8.35 -25.34
CA VAL A 948 12.58 7.34 -24.97
C VAL A 948 13.29 6.77 -26.20
N GLU A 949 14.24 5.85 -25.99
CA GLU A 949 14.96 5.09 -27.06
C GLU A 949 15.55 5.98 -28.17
N GLY A 950 16.38 6.95 -27.78
CA GLY A 950 17.06 7.83 -28.74
C GLY A 950 16.11 8.74 -29.53
N GLY A 951 14.90 8.98 -29.03
CA GLY A 951 13.92 9.89 -29.63
C GLY A 951 12.88 9.23 -30.53
N THR A 952 12.89 7.90 -30.69
CA THR A 952 12.04 7.20 -31.69
C THR A 952 10.78 6.57 -31.10
N ARG A 953 10.67 6.47 -29.77
CA ARG A 953 9.49 5.89 -29.09
C ARG A 953 8.92 6.84 -28.06
N VAL A 954 7.60 6.94 -28.05
CA VAL A 954 6.83 7.72 -27.07
C VAL A 954 6.04 6.77 -26.18
N ASN A 955 6.29 6.83 -24.87
CA ASN A 955 5.48 6.15 -23.87
C ASN A 955 4.35 7.07 -23.39
N ILE A 956 3.16 6.51 -23.20
CA ILE A 956 1.99 7.18 -22.64
C ILE A 956 1.66 6.46 -21.34
N THR A 957 1.99 7.05 -20.20
CA THR A 957 1.76 6.45 -18.88
C THR A 957 0.46 7.00 -18.29
N PRO A 958 -0.63 6.22 -18.22
CA PRO A 958 -1.86 6.66 -17.56
C PRO A 958 -1.61 6.99 -16.08
N ASP A 959 -2.23 8.06 -15.57
CA ASP A 959 -2.05 8.48 -14.17
C ASP A 959 -2.73 7.50 -13.18
N SER A 960 -3.62 6.63 -13.70
CA SER A 960 -4.35 5.56 -13.00
C SER A 960 -4.60 4.41 -13.98
N SER A 961 -4.84 3.19 -13.46
CA SER A 961 -5.21 2.02 -14.29
C SER A 961 -6.37 2.35 -15.23
N LEU A 962 -6.32 1.78 -16.44
CA LEU A 962 -7.39 1.89 -17.42
C LEU A 962 -8.66 1.18 -16.92
N ALA A 963 -9.83 1.55 -17.44
CA ALA A 963 -11.08 0.87 -17.11
C ALA A 963 -11.14 -0.50 -17.79
N ASN A 964 -11.72 -1.50 -17.13
CA ASN A 964 -11.96 -2.83 -17.71
C ASN A 964 -12.97 -2.76 -18.86
N ASN A 965 -12.93 -3.74 -19.77
CA ASN A 965 -13.83 -3.88 -20.93
C ASN A 965 -14.06 -2.55 -21.68
N THR A 966 -13.02 -1.72 -21.76
CA THR A 966 -13.12 -0.38 -22.31
C THR A 966 -12.21 -0.27 -23.52
N GLN A 967 -12.79 0.17 -24.61
CA GLN A 967 -12.06 0.40 -25.85
C GLN A 967 -11.42 1.79 -25.83
N TYR A 968 -10.13 1.85 -26.13
CA TYR A 968 -9.30 3.04 -26.22
C TYR A 968 -8.65 3.14 -27.59
N TYR A 969 -8.27 4.34 -27.99
CA TYR A 969 -7.52 4.55 -29.23
C TYR A 969 -6.47 5.66 -29.06
N PHE A 970 -5.46 5.66 -29.91
CA PHE A 970 -4.39 6.65 -29.90
C PHE A 970 -4.79 7.90 -30.70
N ALA A 971 -4.56 9.09 -30.14
CA ALA A 971 -4.75 10.35 -30.86
C ALA A 971 -3.40 11.08 -30.97
N VAL A 972 -2.92 11.24 -32.20
CA VAL A 972 -1.61 11.84 -32.52
C VAL A 972 -1.81 12.91 -33.57
N SER A 973 -1.49 14.16 -33.23
CA SER A 973 -1.66 15.31 -34.13
C SER A 973 -0.50 15.44 -35.13
N THR A 974 -0.75 16.11 -36.27
CA THR A 974 0.30 16.49 -37.23
C THR A 974 1.26 17.58 -36.72
N SER A 975 1.09 18.06 -35.48
CA SER A 975 2.03 19.01 -34.86
C SER A 975 3.28 18.33 -34.31
N VAL A 976 3.30 16.98 -34.24
CA VAL A 976 4.50 16.19 -33.95
C VAL A 976 5.48 16.33 -35.11
N GLN A 977 6.74 16.66 -34.83
CA GLN A 977 7.79 16.89 -35.82
C GLN A 977 9.04 16.06 -35.53
N ASP A 978 9.83 15.77 -36.56
CA ASP A 978 11.21 15.30 -36.41
C ASP A 978 12.17 16.46 -36.04
N GLU A 979 13.45 16.14 -35.82
CA GLU A 979 14.49 17.13 -35.53
C GLU A 979 14.76 18.10 -36.71
N ALA A 980 14.46 17.70 -37.95
CA ALA A 980 14.56 18.53 -39.15
C ALA A 980 13.36 19.48 -39.34
N GLY A 981 12.31 19.33 -38.54
CA GLY A 981 11.08 20.12 -38.57
C GLY A 981 10.00 19.60 -39.53
N ASN A 982 10.15 18.40 -40.12
CA ASN A 982 9.09 17.81 -40.93
C ASN A 982 7.96 17.31 -40.02
N ALA A 983 6.73 17.67 -40.35
CA ALA A 983 5.54 17.33 -39.58
C ALA A 983 5.01 15.93 -39.93
N LEU A 984 4.52 15.20 -38.93
CA LEU A 984 3.80 13.93 -39.11
C LEU A 984 2.69 14.10 -40.17
N VAL A 985 2.74 13.27 -41.21
CA VAL A 985 1.91 13.44 -42.42
C VAL A 985 0.44 13.08 -42.16
N THR A 986 0.20 12.04 -41.38
CA THR A 986 -1.14 11.50 -41.12
C THR A 986 -1.40 11.48 -39.62
N ALA A 987 -2.38 12.25 -39.16
CA ALA A 987 -2.82 12.21 -37.77
C ALA A 987 -3.55 10.89 -37.46
N LEU A 988 -3.39 10.44 -36.22
CA LEU A 988 -4.32 9.49 -35.61
C LEU A 988 -5.41 10.30 -34.92
N ASP A 989 -6.66 10.15 -35.36
CA ASP A 989 -7.78 10.93 -34.85
C ASP A 989 -9.08 10.11 -34.83
N VAL A 990 -10.18 10.75 -34.47
CA VAL A 990 -11.51 10.11 -34.41
C VAL A 990 -11.97 9.55 -35.77
N GLY A 991 -11.44 10.06 -36.88
CA GLY A 991 -11.75 9.59 -38.24
C GLY A 991 -10.95 8.36 -38.66
N SER A 992 -9.82 8.08 -38.00
CA SER A 992 -8.96 6.91 -38.27
C SER A 992 -8.91 5.90 -37.11
N ARG A 993 -9.65 6.14 -36.02
CA ARG A 993 -9.65 5.35 -34.78
C ARG A 993 -10.02 3.86 -34.86
N ASP A 994 -10.38 3.37 -36.05
CA ASP A 994 -10.67 1.96 -36.32
C ASP A 994 -9.43 1.22 -36.89
N SER A 995 -8.24 1.81 -36.69
CA SER A 995 -6.96 1.26 -37.15
C SER A 995 -5.84 1.43 -36.12
N HIS A 996 -6.20 1.80 -34.90
CA HIS A 996 -5.27 2.08 -33.80
C HIS A 996 -5.95 2.06 -32.42
N GLU A 997 -6.89 1.15 -32.27
CA GLU A 997 -7.64 0.91 -31.05
C GLU A 997 -7.26 -0.40 -30.38
N PHE A 998 -7.60 -0.48 -29.11
CA PHE A 998 -7.50 -1.71 -28.33
C PHE A 998 -8.59 -1.73 -27.27
N THR A 999 -8.93 -2.92 -26.81
CA THR A 999 -9.91 -3.15 -25.75
C THR A 999 -9.21 -3.76 -24.56
N THR A 1000 -9.33 -3.12 -23.40
CA THR A 1000 -8.84 -3.68 -22.14
C THR A 1000 -9.60 -4.94 -21.77
N VAL A 1001 -8.95 -5.79 -20.98
CA VAL A 1001 -9.52 -7.06 -20.50
C VAL A 1001 -10.91 -6.87 -19.93
N ALA A 1002 -11.83 -7.71 -20.42
CA ALA A 1002 -13.13 -7.84 -19.81
C ALA A 1002 -13.00 -8.74 -18.58
N ILE A 1003 -13.53 -8.28 -17.46
CA ILE A 1003 -13.78 -9.14 -16.30
C ILE A 1003 -15.26 -9.50 -16.41
N GLU A 1004 -15.59 -10.80 -16.36
CA GLU A 1004 -16.98 -11.23 -16.21
C GLU A 1004 -17.56 -10.54 -14.95
N PRO A 1005 -18.70 -9.84 -15.04
CA PRO A 1005 -19.18 -8.97 -13.95
C PRO A 1005 -19.46 -9.74 -12.66
N VAL A 1006 -19.84 -11.02 -12.80
CA VAL A 1006 -19.84 -11.99 -11.70
C VAL A 1006 -19.44 -13.36 -12.22
N VAL A 1007 -18.51 -14.02 -11.54
CA VAL A 1007 -18.13 -15.41 -11.77
C VAL A 1007 -18.59 -16.22 -10.57
N VAL A 1008 -19.33 -17.31 -10.80
CA VAL A 1008 -19.61 -18.29 -9.75
C VAL A 1008 -18.42 -19.24 -9.66
N ASP A 1009 -17.58 -19.03 -8.64
CA ASP A 1009 -16.41 -19.87 -8.39
C ASP A 1009 -16.83 -21.28 -7.95
N GLU A 1010 -17.82 -21.37 -7.05
CA GLU A 1010 -18.22 -22.64 -6.44
C GLU A 1010 -19.66 -22.58 -5.90
N ILE A 1011 -20.36 -23.72 -5.95
CA ILE A 1011 -21.62 -23.94 -5.22
C ILE A 1011 -21.46 -25.22 -4.39
N VAL A 1012 -21.61 -25.10 -3.08
CA VAL A 1012 -21.52 -26.21 -2.12
C VAL A 1012 -22.91 -26.51 -1.58
N ALA A 1013 -23.35 -27.77 -1.65
CA ALA A 1013 -24.59 -28.20 -1.02
C ALA A 1013 -24.29 -28.66 0.42
N GLU A 1014 -24.65 -27.84 1.40
CA GLU A 1014 -24.57 -28.20 2.82
C GLU A 1014 -25.71 -29.16 3.19
N SER A 1015 -26.91 -28.92 2.65
CA SER A 1015 -28.05 -29.83 2.75
C SER A 1015 -28.76 -29.99 1.42
N SER A 1016 -28.57 -31.17 0.80
CA SER A 1016 -29.26 -31.56 -0.45
C SER A 1016 -30.53 -32.39 -0.21
N THR A 1017 -30.89 -32.64 1.05
CA THR A 1017 -32.11 -33.35 1.47
C THR A 1017 -32.87 -32.52 2.48
N ALA A 1018 -34.20 -32.47 2.37
CA ALA A 1018 -35.03 -31.63 3.22
C ALA A 1018 -36.27 -32.35 3.73
N THR A 1019 -36.82 -31.88 4.83
CA THR A 1019 -38.11 -32.32 5.37
C THR A 1019 -39.15 -31.24 5.07
N ALA A 1020 -40.31 -31.66 4.54
CA ALA A 1020 -41.43 -30.77 4.28
C ALA A 1020 -42.17 -30.44 5.60
N ASP A 1021 -41.63 -29.51 6.37
CA ASP A 1021 -42.18 -29.08 7.67
C ASP A 1021 -42.44 -27.57 7.78
N ASP A 1022 -42.32 -26.84 6.67
CA ASP A 1022 -42.48 -25.38 6.58
C ASP A 1022 -41.46 -24.61 7.45
N THR A 1023 -40.23 -25.13 7.58
CA THR A 1023 -39.07 -24.45 8.18
C THR A 1023 -37.88 -24.36 7.21
N TYR A 1024 -36.99 -23.37 7.38
CA TYR A 1024 -35.76 -23.25 6.59
C TYR A 1024 -34.66 -24.17 7.10
N ILE A 1025 -34.60 -24.42 8.41
CA ILE A 1025 -33.52 -25.20 9.03
C ILE A 1025 -33.52 -26.67 8.58
N ASN A 1026 -34.70 -27.23 8.32
CA ASN A 1026 -34.86 -28.57 7.76
C ASN A 1026 -35.06 -28.55 6.24
N GLY A 1027 -34.84 -27.39 5.62
CA GLY A 1027 -34.93 -27.13 4.19
C GLY A 1027 -33.67 -27.48 3.41
N TRP A 1028 -33.58 -27.01 2.16
CA TRP A 1028 -32.33 -27.10 1.39
C TRP A 1028 -31.42 -25.92 1.70
N HIS A 1029 -30.12 -26.17 1.74
CA HIS A 1029 -29.10 -25.17 2.06
C HIS A 1029 -27.89 -25.31 1.14
N TYR A 1030 -27.56 -24.21 0.45
CA TYR A 1030 -26.44 -24.12 -0.49
C TYR A 1030 -25.57 -22.90 -0.17
N ILE A 1031 -24.26 -23.04 -0.31
CA ILE A 1031 -23.30 -21.94 -0.21
C ILE A 1031 -22.82 -21.59 -1.60
N TYR A 1032 -22.89 -20.31 -1.96
CA TYR A 1032 -22.35 -19.77 -3.20
C TYR A 1032 -21.07 -18.99 -2.90
N ARG A 1033 -20.02 -19.24 -3.68
CA ARG A 1033 -18.81 -18.43 -3.72
C ARG A 1033 -18.70 -17.80 -5.09
N ILE A 1034 -18.59 -16.48 -5.12
CA ILE A 1034 -18.52 -15.70 -6.34
C ILE A 1034 -17.35 -14.71 -6.31
N THR A 1035 -16.87 -14.38 -7.49
CA THR A 1035 -15.94 -13.27 -7.74
C THR A 1035 -16.70 -12.20 -8.50
N VAL A 1036 -16.77 -10.99 -7.98
CA VAL A 1036 -17.30 -9.81 -8.70
C VAL A 1036 -16.17 -8.80 -8.93
N ASN A 1037 -16.38 -7.84 -9.83
CA ASN A 1037 -15.42 -6.75 -9.99
C ASN A 1037 -15.30 -5.93 -8.69
N THR A 1038 -14.11 -5.40 -8.38
CA THR A 1038 -13.86 -4.63 -7.14
C THR A 1038 -14.73 -3.37 -7.02
N ASP A 1039 -15.12 -2.81 -8.16
CA ASP A 1039 -15.97 -1.62 -8.25
C ASP A 1039 -17.46 -1.93 -8.02
N GLU A 1040 -17.85 -3.21 -8.05
CA GLU A 1040 -19.22 -3.64 -7.78
C GLU A 1040 -19.50 -3.56 -6.28
N THR A 1041 -20.53 -2.81 -5.94
CA THR A 1041 -21.00 -2.64 -4.56
C THR A 1041 -22.36 -3.28 -4.32
N ASP A 1042 -23.08 -3.67 -5.36
CA ASP A 1042 -24.48 -4.10 -5.25
C ASP A 1042 -24.68 -5.48 -5.89
N LEU A 1043 -25.45 -6.33 -5.23
CA LEU A 1043 -25.77 -7.68 -5.69
C LEU A 1043 -27.27 -7.98 -5.59
N SER A 1044 -27.81 -8.73 -6.54
CA SER A 1044 -29.17 -9.26 -6.49
C SER A 1044 -29.22 -10.73 -6.91
N VAL A 1045 -30.04 -11.53 -6.24
CA VAL A 1045 -30.14 -12.98 -6.43
C VAL A 1045 -31.60 -13.39 -6.61
N LYS A 1046 -31.86 -14.28 -7.57
CA LYS A 1046 -33.19 -14.89 -7.79
C LYS A 1046 -33.09 -16.36 -8.14
N PHE A 1047 -34.20 -17.08 -7.98
CA PHE A 1047 -34.35 -18.49 -8.35
C PHE A 1047 -35.69 -18.72 -9.03
N THR A 1048 -35.73 -19.51 -10.10
CA THR A 1048 -37.02 -19.99 -10.61
C THR A 1048 -37.73 -20.86 -9.58
N ASP A 1049 -39.04 -21.04 -9.73
CA ASP A 1049 -39.76 -22.01 -8.93
C ASP A 1049 -39.09 -23.40 -9.05
N TRP A 1050 -39.11 -24.16 -7.97
CA TRP A 1050 -38.51 -25.49 -7.91
C TRP A 1050 -39.47 -26.50 -8.53
N ASP A 1051 -39.07 -27.08 -9.66
CA ASP A 1051 -39.86 -28.07 -10.39
C ASP A 1051 -39.50 -29.48 -9.93
N ASN A 1052 -40.50 -30.29 -9.59
CA ASN A 1052 -40.29 -31.71 -9.32
C ASN A 1052 -39.97 -32.45 -10.63
N ALA A 1053 -38.84 -33.14 -10.69
CA ALA A 1053 -38.38 -33.85 -11.89
C ALA A 1053 -39.28 -35.03 -12.29
N ASP A 1054 -40.05 -35.58 -11.34
CA ASP A 1054 -40.87 -36.78 -11.52
C ASP A 1054 -42.39 -36.47 -11.62
N THR A 1055 -42.81 -35.25 -11.28
CA THR A 1055 -44.23 -34.84 -11.24
C THR A 1055 -44.44 -33.45 -11.86
N THR A 1056 -45.66 -32.90 -11.78
CA THR A 1056 -45.95 -31.50 -12.20
C THR A 1056 -46.00 -30.56 -10.99
N ASP A 1057 -45.63 -31.02 -9.80
CA ASP A 1057 -45.67 -30.23 -8.58
C ASP A 1057 -44.48 -29.27 -8.52
N THR A 1058 -44.73 -28.05 -8.05
CA THR A 1058 -43.74 -26.97 -7.98
C THR A 1058 -43.72 -26.32 -6.60
N ILE A 1059 -42.55 -25.89 -6.14
CA ILE A 1059 -42.42 -25.06 -4.93
C ILE A 1059 -42.07 -23.64 -5.39
N ALA A 1060 -42.92 -22.67 -5.06
CA ALA A 1060 -42.66 -21.28 -5.42
C ALA A 1060 -41.37 -20.78 -4.75
N ALA A 1061 -40.50 -20.10 -5.49
CA ALA A 1061 -39.29 -19.50 -4.89
C ALA A 1061 -39.67 -18.31 -3.99
N ASN A 1062 -40.60 -17.47 -4.46
CA ASN A 1062 -41.11 -16.34 -3.69
C ASN A 1062 -41.85 -16.82 -2.43
N GLY A 1063 -41.43 -16.29 -1.27
CA GLY A 1063 -41.97 -16.63 0.04
C GLY A 1063 -41.37 -17.87 0.70
N ASN A 1064 -40.49 -18.61 0.00
CA ASN A 1064 -39.84 -19.81 0.51
C ASN A 1064 -38.31 -19.77 0.46
N MET A 1065 -37.70 -18.68 -0.03
CA MET A 1065 -36.25 -18.56 -0.14
C MET A 1065 -35.69 -17.33 0.59
N ARG A 1066 -34.50 -17.53 1.18
CA ARG A 1066 -33.71 -16.50 1.87
C ARG A 1066 -32.25 -16.62 1.46
N VAL A 1067 -31.55 -15.49 1.45
CA VAL A 1067 -30.09 -15.43 1.31
C VAL A 1067 -29.47 -14.75 2.52
N LEU A 1068 -28.37 -15.30 3.05
CA LEU A 1068 -27.64 -14.78 4.20
C LEU A 1068 -26.23 -14.37 3.78
N PHE A 1069 -25.82 -13.14 4.10
CA PHE A 1069 -24.49 -12.60 3.81
C PHE A 1069 -23.66 -12.46 5.09
N ASN A 1070 -22.53 -13.16 5.16
CA ASN A 1070 -21.66 -13.12 6.33
C ASN A 1070 -20.73 -11.90 6.29
N SER A 1071 -20.82 -11.01 7.30
CA SER A 1071 -19.83 -9.95 7.51
C SER A 1071 -18.42 -10.51 7.72
N VAL A 1072 -17.42 -9.85 7.12
CA VAL A 1072 -16.01 -10.17 7.31
C VAL A 1072 -15.54 -9.56 8.63
N THR A 1073 -15.51 -10.36 9.70
CA THR A 1073 -14.71 -10.03 10.89
C THR A 1073 -13.30 -10.64 10.77
N ALA A 1074 -12.34 -10.07 11.49
CA ALA A 1074 -10.89 -10.26 11.36
C ALA A 1074 -10.32 -11.70 11.47
N ASN A 1075 -11.17 -12.73 11.58
CA ASN A 1075 -10.77 -14.14 11.73
C ASN A 1075 -11.34 -15.09 10.65
N GLY A 1076 -11.89 -14.57 9.54
CA GLY A 1076 -12.43 -15.40 8.46
C GLY A 1076 -13.80 -16.02 8.77
N LEU A 1077 -14.43 -16.58 7.73
CA LEU A 1077 -15.79 -17.14 7.74
C LEU A 1077 -15.89 -18.36 8.68
N GLY A 1078 -16.28 -18.14 9.93
CA GLY A 1078 -16.61 -19.22 10.87
C GLY A 1078 -17.95 -19.84 10.50
N ALA A 1079 -18.00 -21.17 10.35
CA ALA A 1079 -19.26 -21.91 10.34
C ALA A 1079 -20.05 -21.56 11.62
N VAL A 1080 -21.18 -20.86 11.49
CA VAL A 1080 -22.05 -20.53 12.62
C VAL A 1080 -22.79 -21.79 13.03
N VAL A 1081 -22.28 -22.50 14.02
CA VAL A 1081 -22.91 -23.71 14.56
C VAL A 1081 -24.10 -23.30 15.44
N GLY A 1082 -25.32 -23.70 15.03
CA GLY A 1082 -26.53 -23.56 15.86
C GLY A 1082 -27.59 -22.56 15.39
N LEU A 1083 -27.68 -22.24 14.09
CA LEU A 1083 -28.71 -21.35 13.54
C LEU A 1083 -30.14 -21.90 13.80
N THR A 1084 -31.05 -21.02 14.21
CA THR A 1084 -32.48 -21.27 14.30
C THR A 1084 -33.23 -20.67 13.11
N ASP A 1085 -34.48 -21.07 12.90
CA ASP A 1085 -35.34 -20.49 11.86
C ASP A 1085 -35.50 -18.96 12.02
N SER A 1086 -35.49 -18.47 13.26
CA SER A 1086 -35.54 -17.03 13.58
C SER A 1086 -34.27 -16.31 13.15
N ASP A 1087 -33.10 -16.94 13.30
CA ASP A 1087 -31.82 -16.36 12.90
C ASP A 1087 -31.72 -16.23 11.37
N ILE A 1088 -32.34 -17.17 10.64
CA ILE A 1088 -32.42 -17.15 9.18
C ILE A 1088 -33.43 -16.10 8.69
N GLU A 1089 -34.52 -15.84 9.40
CA GLU A 1089 -35.52 -14.84 9.00
C GLU A 1089 -35.12 -13.40 9.39
N ASP A 1090 -34.59 -13.20 10.59
CA ASP A 1090 -34.33 -11.87 11.16
C ASP A 1090 -32.84 -11.42 11.06
N GLY A 1091 -31.92 -12.32 10.65
CA GLY A 1091 -30.48 -12.10 10.69
C GLY A 1091 -29.87 -12.41 12.08
N PHE A 1092 -28.54 -12.58 12.16
CA PHE A 1092 -27.85 -12.91 13.41
C PHE A 1092 -26.48 -12.22 13.52
N GLY A 1093 -26.27 -11.42 14.58
CA GLY A 1093 -25.01 -10.72 14.79
C GLY A 1093 -24.75 -9.67 13.69
N ASP A 1094 -23.60 -9.77 13.02
CA ASP A 1094 -23.22 -8.92 11.86
C ASP A 1094 -23.64 -9.56 10.51
N VAL A 1095 -24.53 -10.57 10.51
CA VAL A 1095 -25.01 -11.28 9.32
C VAL A 1095 -26.43 -10.82 9.02
N ASP A 1096 -26.65 -10.34 7.80
CA ASP A 1096 -27.96 -9.93 7.32
C ASP A 1096 -28.61 -11.05 6.49
N SER A 1097 -29.94 -11.19 6.62
CA SER A 1097 -30.76 -12.10 5.82
C SER A 1097 -31.76 -11.32 4.95
N TYR A 1098 -31.93 -11.78 3.72
CA TYR A 1098 -32.80 -11.13 2.74
C TYR A 1098 -33.73 -12.13 2.06
N ALA A 1099 -35.00 -11.75 1.93
CA ALA A 1099 -35.98 -12.50 1.15
C ALA A 1099 -35.61 -12.43 -0.34
N ILE A 1100 -35.74 -13.56 -1.04
CA ILE A 1100 -35.56 -13.66 -2.50
C ILE A 1100 -36.72 -14.45 -3.12
N GLY A 1101 -36.89 -14.34 -4.43
CA GLY A 1101 -37.97 -15.00 -5.16
C GLY A 1101 -37.58 -15.33 -6.60
N ASN A 1102 -38.59 -15.39 -7.47
CA ASN A 1102 -38.40 -15.74 -8.88
C ASN A 1102 -38.23 -14.53 -9.80
N ASP A 1103 -38.42 -13.33 -9.27
CA ASP A 1103 -38.00 -12.06 -9.87
C ASP A 1103 -37.03 -11.32 -8.93
N TYR A 1104 -36.14 -10.49 -9.49
CA TYR A 1104 -35.28 -9.61 -8.69
C TYR A 1104 -36.10 -8.60 -7.88
N THR A 1105 -37.33 -8.27 -8.31
CA THR A 1105 -38.23 -7.41 -7.55
C THR A 1105 -38.78 -8.06 -6.29
N ASP A 1106 -38.70 -9.39 -6.16
CA ASP A 1106 -39.09 -10.09 -4.93
C ASP A 1106 -38.01 -9.97 -3.84
N GLN A 1107 -36.81 -9.52 -4.20
CA GLN A 1107 -35.74 -9.29 -3.25
C GLN A 1107 -36.02 -8.07 -2.38
N SER A 1108 -35.86 -8.21 -1.06
CA SER A 1108 -36.00 -7.11 -0.11
C SER A 1108 -34.79 -7.09 0.82
N PRO A 1109 -33.88 -6.10 0.70
CA PRO A 1109 -33.92 -4.90 -0.16
C PRO A 1109 -33.70 -5.20 -1.65
N SER A 1110 -34.06 -4.26 -2.55
CA SER A 1110 -33.99 -4.47 -4.01
C SER A 1110 -32.58 -4.72 -4.57
N VAL A 1111 -31.55 -4.33 -3.81
CA VAL A 1111 -30.14 -4.67 -4.03
C VAL A 1111 -29.48 -4.87 -2.67
N ILE A 1112 -28.47 -5.72 -2.59
CA ILE A 1112 -27.72 -6.04 -1.38
C ILE A 1112 -26.34 -5.39 -1.49
N ASP A 1113 -25.95 -4.61 -0.48
CA ASP A 1113 -24.64 -3.96 -0.44
C ASP A 1113 -23.55 -4.98 -0.08
N ILE A 1114 -22.61 -5.16 -0.99
CA ILE A 1114 -21.44 -6.04 -0.88
C ILE A 1114 -20.13 -5.25 -0.76
N SER A 1115 -20.16 -3.92 -0.65
CA SER A 1115 -18.95 -3.06 -0.68
C SER A 1115 -17.98 -3.34 0.47
N GLY A 1116 -18.48 -3.87 1.59
CA GLY A 1116 -17.69 -4.30 2.74
C GLY A 1116 -17.31 -5.78 2.76
N LEU A 1117 -17.77 -6.56 1.78
CA LEU A 1117 -17.59 -8.01 1.73
C LEU A 1117 -16.47 -8.33 0.75
N ASP A 1118 -15.32 -8.74 1.27
CA ASP A 1118 -14.26 -9.36 0.48
C ASP A 1118 -13.52 -10.41 1.33
N THR A 1119 -13.64 -11.66 0.91
CA THR A 1119 -13.07 -12.81 1.63
C THR A 1119 -11.62 -13.10 1.23
N SER A 1120 -11.07 -12.38 0.24
CA SER A 1120 -9.67 -12.50 -0.16
C SER A 1120 -9.06 -11.17 -0.57
N SER A 1121 -8.01 -10.73 0.13
CA SER A 1121 -7.21 -9.57 -0.28
C SER A 1121 -6.15 -9.88 -1.33
N VAL A 1122 -6.11 -11.12 -1.85
CA VAL A 1122 -5.01 -11.65 -2.69
C VAL A 1122 -5.48 -12.00 -4.11
N ARG A 1123 -6.75 -12.36 -4.29
CA ARG A 1123 -7.31 -12.69 -5.61
C ARG A 1123 -7.86 -11.42 -6.26
N ASP A 1124 -7.63 -11.24 -7.56
CA ASP A 1124 -8.22 -10.13 -8.33
C ASP A 1124 -9.75 -10.26 -8.35
N GLY A 1125 -10.46 -9.15 -8.10
CA GLY A 1125 -11.91 -9.13 -7.94
C GLY A 1125 -12.36 -9.42 -6.51
N ARG A 1126 -13.48 -8.81 -6.10
CA ARG A 1126 -14.07 -8.95 -4.77
C ARG A 1126 -14.66 -10.35 -4.60
N GLN A 1127 -14.20 -11.09 -3.60
CA GLN A 1127 -14.64 -12.46 -3.34
C GLN A 1127 -15.79 -12.45 -2.33
N VAL A 1128 -17.02 -12.78 -2.78
CA VAL A 1128 -18.23 -12.78 -1.96
C VAL A 1128 -18.70 -14.21 -1.72
N GLN A 1129 -19.02 -14.54 -0.48
CA GLN A 1129 -19.68 -15.80 -0.12
C GLN A 1129 -21.03 -15.51 0.54
N PHE A 1130 -22.06 -16.26 0.15
CA PHE A 1130 -23.38 -16.18 0.77
C PHE A 1130 -24.08 -17.55 0.79
N ASP A 1131 -25.03 -17.68 1.71
CA ASP A 1131 -25.78 -18.91 1.96
C ASP A 1131 -27.22 -18.75 1.47
N VAL A 1132 -27.77 -19.77 0.80
CA VAL A 1132 -29.14 -19.80 0.29
C VAL A 1132 -29.92 -20.89 0.99
N TYR A 1133 -31.02 -20.50 1.66
CA TYR A 1133 -31.92 -21.39 2.37
C TYR A 1133 -33.28 -21.48 1.67
N THR A 1134 -33.81 -22.69 1.54
CA THR A 1134 -35.12 -22.96 0.93
C THR A 1134 -36.02 -23.72 1.89
N LYS A 1135 -37.12 -23.10 2.30
CA LYS A 1135 -38.18 -23.70 3.11
C LYS A 1135 -39.10 -24.57 2.25
N LEU A 1136 -39.42 -25.77 2.72
CA LEU A 1136 -40.34 -26.68 2.02
C LEU A 1136 -41.71 -26.70 2.71
N PRO A 1137 -42.80 -26.23 2.05
CA PRO A 1137 -44.14 -26.29 2.62
C PRO A 1137 -44.54 -27.72 2.99
N VAL A 1138 -45.32 -27.89 4.08
CA VAL A 1138 -45.82 -29.21 4.55
C VAL A 1138 -46.60 -30.04 3.51
N THR A 1139 -47.02 -29.42 2.41
CA THR A 1139 -47.74 -30.08 1.30
C THR A 1139 -46.83 -30.58 0.18
N THR A 1140 -45.51 -30.37 0.31
CA THR A 1140 -44.53 -30.75 -0.71
C THR A 1140 -44.50 -32.26 -0.92
N VAL A 1141 -44.58 -32.68 -2.18
CA VAL A 1141 -44.54 -34.09 -2.56
C VAL A 1141 -43.09 -34.59 -2.54
N PRO A 1142 -42.80 -35.78 -1.97
CA PRO A 1142 -41.45 -36.35 -2.02
C PRO A 1142 -40.98 -36.56 -3.46
N GLY A 1143 -39.75 -36.15 -3.76
CA GLY A 1143 -39.15 -36.30 -5.09
C GLY A 1143 -37.87 -35.49 -5.24
N PHE A 1144 -37.30 -35.52 -6.45
CA PHE A 1144 -36.17 -34.67 -6.82
C PHE A 1144 -36.69 -33.37 -7.39
N TYR A 1145 -36.15 -32.24 -6.95
CA TYR A 1145 -36.52 -30.92 -7.46
C TYR A 1145 -35.32 -30.23 -8.10
N THR A 1146 -35.58 -29.42 -9.11
CA THR A 1146 -34.56 -28.62 -9.79
C THR A 1146 -35.02 -27.17 -9.91
N THR A 1147 -34.09 -26.24 -9.84
CA THR A 1147 -34.31 -24.81 -10.07
C THR A 1147 -33.15 -24.25 -10.90
N THR A 1148 -33.32 -23.03 -11.40
CA THR A 1148 -32.27 -22.22 -12.01
C THR A 1148 -32.12 -20.92 -11.24
N TYR A 1149 -30.88 -20.47 -11.04
CA TYR A 1149 -30.59 -19.23 -10.33
C TYR A 1149 -30.17 -18.12 -11.29
N GLY A 1150 -30.29 -16.88 -10.85
CA GLY A 1150 -29.76 -15.70 -11.53
C GLY A 1150 -29.10 -14.77 -10.52
N ILE A 1151 -27.90 -14.29 -10.85
CA ILE A 1151 -27.16 -13.30 -10.05
C ILE A 1151 -26.96 -12.06 -10.93
N GLN A 1152 -27.23 -10.88 -10.37
CA GLN A 1152 -27.08 -9.59 -11.04
C GLN A 1152 -26.25 -8.65 -10.16
N VAL A 1153 -25.32 -7.94 -10.80
CA VAL A 1153 -24.54 -6.82 -10.24
C VAL A 1153 -24.83 -5.56 -11.07
N ASN A 1154 -24.41 -4.36 -10.65
CA ASN A 1154 -24.94 -3.07 -11.13
C ASN A 1154 -24.01 -2.28 -12.06
#